data_AF-A0AAN8MSI3-F1
#
_entry.id   AF-A0AAN8MSI3-F1
#
_cell.length_a   1.000
_cell.length_b   1.000
_cell.length_c   1.000
_cell.angle_alpha   90.00
_cell.angle_beta   90.00
_cell.angle_gamma   90.00
#
_symmetry.space_group_name_H-M   'P 1'
#
loop_
_entity.id
_entity.type
_entity.pdbx_description
1 polymer ?
#
loop_
_entity_poly.entity_id
_entity_poly.type
_entity_poly.pdbx_seq_one_letter_code
_entity_poly.pdbx_strand_id
1 'polypeptide(L)'
;MSRHSSSHGGREPTRQERHGGSYTPGPDDFDEDSESEAPRPSTTNHRPHRVQPAHYGTHSHGAGASGGTSQPQGTFKQRLEHSQYYNQQYTYHNNQQQQAGLLMPLHTPQERYYPSGAFGPGTSQGLVHPQQSYELRPFSQDENEGEIDQKSRFPAQGNLMRESSDSHDIEDKLYSEQPQRLMEYRNQRKHSVFRWMYFDWVQNPAYVYDDTIQYRYRDFASRICEKPLNERYLDHDDGSLRKLTVACTDDIYQAPGTSTWRRTYVRNVSELKVRIGTWIIAYNDNPGTWKTYGIQVARAFLASMLMVLLVWETGSNGSTRFSGRFAPFPYYYFGTAKVWRNQIEHHGERQVANTHEYRVLKPRHLCFLRNPDSPKPQGYDILSVEEWENTDGQNINLTYIFVAWSTIQFPTSSRKDMRALHRIAEKAARSAGVIAFWVSGSCMRVEEEEESDVYRIADVLRGASDLIIVLGQPPEEPQELSVDELLKQWGERMWTFPEVLLSPGKEIPVYIRGNDNPISINKNQFAGRVWEDAHESRQLVDSYIGTLGLSRLEKAVIALGCLYRRKTVEYLMGDQAYALMGLLRLRPQIDATDTQFQAFARLSMANDSDELLERYICTLPKSLDQPWYNMEDAYDSSLWDIYPYTQVAAICDNDTVILDGAFAASVAWDSFFPINYTSNFSLTRKAALYLMNYNFFLFLFSLPFLALPLLRSALVIGVILLIIFVSVWLWTPKLVKLAYGGKFSGQQAAMFGVEGYINAATVEKALFGGAFGRVSWSINASPLSKSILNEHGERIGIDPTRDPQVLEKVKQARYAKPGEMRIFTLVDTYNMEVTLFEAINPPISFFLCASEGGMQRAIGCSYDWTTQTMYRETVLRLPTATLEFMYRVHRVKIGMRRPRWPYRHKDGEINMV
;
A
#
# COMPACT_ATOMS: atom_id res chain seq x y z
N MET A 1 40.24 -37.54 -33.20
CA MET A 1 39.81 -38.88 -33.68
C MET A 1 38.31 -38.84 -33.91
N SER A 2 37.86 -39.31 -35.09
CA SER A 2 36.47 -39.62 -35.53
C SER A 2 35.36 -38.61 -35.17
N ARG A 3 34.96 -37.66 -36.03
CA ARG A 3 34.05 -37.79 -37.20
C ARG A 3 32.85 -38.73 -36.97
N HIS A 4 31.68 -38.13 -36.71
CA HIS A 4 30.44 -38.51 -37.37
C HIS A 4 29.56 -37.27 -37.61
N SER A 5 29.13 -37.15 -38.86
CA SER A 5 28.27 -36.13 -39.45
C SER A 5 26.81 -36.55 -39.36
N SER A 6 25.92 -35.64 -38.95
CA SER A 6 24.50 -35.69 -39.32
C SER A 6 23.99 -34.27 -39.53
N SER A 7 23.58 -34.02 -40.77
CA SER A 7 22.92 -32.83 -41.27
C SER A 7 21.60 -32.57 -40.53
N HIS A 8 21.43 -31.36 -40.01
CA HIS A 8 20.11 -30.79 -39.74
C HIS A 8 19.99 -29.51 -40.55
N GLY A 9 19.05 -29.52 -41.49
CA GLY A 9 18.64 -28.34 -42.24
C GLY A 9 18.16 -27.27 -41.27
N GLY A 10 18.68 -26.06 -41.42
CA GLY A 10 18.19 -24.90 -40.71
C GLY A 10 16.74 -24.66 -41.11
N ARG A 11 15.81 -24.91 -40.19
CA ARG A 11 14.54 -24.20 -40.18
C ARG A 11 14.83 -22.78 -39.72
N GLU A 12 14.52 -21.81 -40.58
CA GLU A 12 14.40 -20.41 -40.19
C GLU A 12 13.44 -20.28 -38.99
N PRO A 13 13.70 -19.36 -38.05
CA PRO A 13 12.80 -19.13 -36.93
C PRO A 13 11.50 -18.50 -37.45
N THR A 14 10.38 -19.21 -37.27
CA THR A 14 9.03 -18.69 -37.46
C THR A 14 8.81 -17.43 -36.61
N ARG A 15 8.49 -16.31 -37.27
CA ARG A 15 8.19 -14.99 -36.69
C ARG A 15 6.94 -15.09 -35.79
N GLN A 16 7.07 -14.67 -34.52
CA GLN A 16 6.03 -14.72 -33.49
C GLN A 16 4.85 -13.78 -33.75
N GLU A 17 3.67 -14.21 -33.30
CA GLU A 17 2.35 -13.54 -33.41
C GLU A 17 2.30 -12.19 -32.69
N ARG A 18 1.72 -11.17 -33.34
CA ARG A 18 1.54 -9.80 -32.81
C ARG A 18 0.09 -9.54 -32.40
N HIS A 19 -0.10 -8.56 -31.51
CA HIS A 19 -1.37 -8.19 -30.89
C HIS A 19 -2.47 -7.71 -31.82
N GLY A 20 -3.70 -7.98 -31.37
CA GLY A 20 -4.90 -7.83 -32.20
C GLY A 20 -4.87 -8.95 -33.20
N GLY A 21 -5.47 -10.10 -32.84
CA GLY A 21 -5.35 -11.34 -33.62
C GLY A 21 -5.92 -11.18 -35.02
N SER A 22 -5.10 -10.62 -35.92
CA SER A 22 -5.49 -10.21 -37.26
C SER A 22 -4.41 -9.52 -38.10
N TYR A 23 -3.11 -9.76 -37.96
CA TYR A 23 -2.21 -9.58 -39.12
C TYR A 23 -0.84 -10.20 -38.91
N THR A 24 -0.29 -10.75 -39.98
CA THR A 24 1.15 -10.93 -40.22
C THR A 24 1.41 -10.36 -41.61
N PRO A 25 2.49 -9.60 -41.86
CA PRO A 25 2.79 -9.08 -43.19
C PRO A 25 2.97 -10.23 -44.18
N GLY A 26 2.01 -10.37 -45.10
CA GLY A 26 2.22 -11.09 -46.35
C GLY A 26 2.96 -10.18 -47.33
N PRO A 27 3.89 -10.71 -48.14
CA PRO A 27 4.67 -9.88 -49.06
C PRO A 27 3.78 -9.17 -50.07
N ASP A 28 4.17 -7.93 -50.39
CA ASP A 28 3.53 -7.06 -51.36
C ASP A 28 3.35 -7.74 -52.73
N ASP A 29 2.25 -7.35 -53.39
CA ASP A 29 1.85 -7.63 -54.76
C ASP A 29 1.71 -9.11 -55.17
N PHE A 30 0.46 -9.57 -55.24
CA PHE A 30 0.09 -10.71 -56.08
C PHE A 30 -1.14 -10.36 -56.91
N ASP A 31 -0.83 -9.97 -58.14
CA ASP A 31 -1.72 -9.72 -59.28
C ASP A 31 -2.83 -10.77 -59.44
N GLU A 32 -3.93 -10.33 -60.03
CA GLU A 32 -5.08 -11.14 -60.44
C GLU A 32 -4.70 -12.09 -61.59
N ASP A 33 -4.40 -13.36 -61.30
CA ASP A 33 -4.35 -14.39 -62.33
C ASP A 33 -5.77 -14.79 -62.76
N SER A 34 -6.12 -14.43 -64.00
CA SER A 34 -7.19 -15.03 -64.78
C SER A 34 -6.57 -15.90 -65.87
N GLU A 35 -6.85 -17.21 -65.85
CA GLU A 35 -6.47 -18.16 -66.89
C GLU A 35 -7.33 -17.96 -68.15
N SER A 36 -6.73 -17.63 -69.31
CA SER A 36 -7.07 -18.25 -70.60
C SER A 36 -6.08 -17.90 -71.73
N GLU A 37 -5.55 -18.97 -72.34
CA GLU A 37 -5.03 -19.16 -73.71
C GLU A 37 -3.99 -18.22 -74.37
N ALA A 38 -2.92 -18.84 -74.87
CA ALA A 38 -1.83 -18.28 -75.68
C ALA A 38 -2.03 -18.54 -77.20
N PRO A 39 -1.10 -18.24 -78.15
CA PRO A 39 0.01 -17.24 -78.21
C PRO A 39 0.07 -16.45 -79.56
N ARG A 40 0.86 -15.35 -79.63
CA ARG A 40 1.99 -15.10 -80.60
C ARG A 40 2.45 -13.62 -80.64
N PRO A 41 3.70 -13.35 -81.09
CA PRO A 41 4.53 -12.24 -80.60
C PRO A 41 4.74 -11.12 -81.62
N SER A 42 5.13 -9.92 -81.15
CA SER A 42 6.11 -9.07 -81.85
C SER A 42 6.57 -7.86 -80.99
N THR A 43 7.89 -7.74 -80.84
CA THR A 43 8.74 -6.52 -80.91
C THR A 43 8.29 -5.27 -80.13
N THR A 44 9.10 -4.57 -79.32
CA THR A 44 10.48 -4.14 -79.57
C THR A 44 11.05 -3.45 -78.31
N ASN A 45 12.34 -3.70 -78.03
CA ASN A 45 13.37 -2.82 -77.44
C ASN A 45 13.07 -1.91 -76.23
N HIS A 46 13.65 -2.26 -75.07
CA HIS A 46 14.50 -1.33 -74.32
C HIS A 46 15.62 -2.07 -73.57
N ARG A 47 16.82 -1.49 -73.64
CA ARG A 47 18.04 -1.86 -72.90
C ARG A 47 18.58 -0.58 -72.24
N PRO A 48 19.52 -0.66 -71.28
CA PRO A 48 19.22 -0.48 -69.86
C PRO A 48 20.03 0.66 -69.24
N HIS A 49 19.68 1.12 -68.03
CA HIS A 49 20.64 1.82 -67.20
C HIS A 49 20.63 1.37 -65.74
N ARG A 50 21.83 1.48 -65.20
CA ARG A 50 22.45 0.77 -64.09
C ARG A 50 22.58 1.75 -62.92
N VAL A 51 22.14 1.30 -61.75
CA VAL A 51 22.66 1.54 -60.38
C VAL A 51 23.66 2.70 -60.19
N GLN A 52 23.35 3.61 -59.25
CA GLN A 52 24.30 4.07 -58.21
C GLN A 52 23.63 4.81 -57.02
N PRO A 53 24.29 4.90 -55.85
CA PRO A 53 23.70 5.22 -54.54
C PRO A 53 24.09 6.60 -53.93
N ALA A 54 23.41 6.94 -52.83
CA ALA A 54 23.79 7.67 -51.61
C ALA A 54 24.41 9.11 -51.61
N HIS A 55 23.76 9.96 -50.78
CA HIS A 55 24.22 11.08 -49.93
C HIS A 55 24.98 12.30 -50.49
N TYR A 56 24.40 13.50 -50.31
CA TYR A 56 24.85 14.62 -49.45
C TYR A 56 24.14 15.92 -49.86
N GLY A 57 23.76 16.76 -48.90
CA GLY A 57 23.20 18.08 -49.17
C GLY A 57 23.65 19.11 -48.13
N THR A 58 24.62 19.94 -48.51
CA THR A 58 25.12 21.12 -47.78
C THR A 58 24.64 22.42 -48.45
N HIS A 59 24.24 23.38 -47.61
CA HIS A 59 24.32 24.85 -47.69
C HIS A 59 24.26 25.64 -49.01
N SER A 60 23.46 26.72 -48.99
CA SER A 60 23.74 27.98 -49.70
C SER A 60 23.19 29.22 -48.95
N HIS A 61 23.89 30.34 -49.15
CA HIS A 61 23.92 31.63 -48.43
C HIS A 61 22.82 32.68 -48.75
N GLY A 62 22.72 33.69 -47.87
CA GLY A 62 22.34 35.10 -48.16
C GLY A 62 22.04 35.89 -46.87
N ALA A 63 23.02 36.55 -46.22
CA ALA A 63 23.52 37.92 -46.40
C ALA A 63 22.65 39.04 -45.74
N GLY A 64 23.24 39.77 -44.77
CA GLY A 64 22.69 41.00 -44.19
C GLY A 64 23.42 41.39 -42.90
N ALA A 65 24.12 42.53 -42.93
CA ALA A 65 25.26 42.87 -42.07
C ALA A 65 24.96 43.74 -40.83
N SER A 66 26.04 43.99 -40.07
CA SER A 66 26.32 45.02 -39.04
C SER A 66 26.04 44.58 -37.60
N GLY A 67 26.97 44.64 -36.64
CA GLY A 67 28.36 45.07 -36.64
C GLY A 67 28.83 45.24 -35.18
N GLY A 68 29.98 44.64 -34.84
CA GLY A 68 30.93 45.00 -33.76
C GLY A 68 30.40 44.87 -32.33
N THR A 69 31.15 44.53 -31.28
CA THR A 69 32.57 44.32 -30.93
C THR A 69 32.43 44.13 -29.39
N SER A 70 33.21 43.41 -28.61
CA SER A 70 34.51 42.78 -28.72
C SER A 70 34.66 41.99 -27.40
N GLN A 71 35.23 40.79 -27.51
CA GLN A 71 35.95 40.07 -26.46
C GLN A 71 37.03 40.96 -25.77
N PRO A 72 37.66 40.60 -24.63
CA PRO A 72 38.14 39.23 -24.37
C PRO A 72 38.16 38.70 -22.92
N GLN A 73 38.52 37.43 -22.88
CA GLN A 73 38.84 36.55 -21.77
C GLN A 73 39.83 37.15 -20.74
N GLY A 74 39.67 36.74 -19.48
CA GLY A 74 40.69 36.85 -18.45
C GLY A 74 40.61 35.67 -17.49
N THR A 75 41.60 34.78 -17.56
CA THR A 75 41.87 33.70 -16.61
C THR A 75 42.54 34.29 -15.37
N PHE A 76 42.11 33.94 -14.15
CA PHE A 76 42.97 34.06 -12.96
C PHE A 76 42.64 33.00 -11.90
N LYS A 77 43.66 32.21 -11.53
CA LYS A 77 43.72 31.39 -10.32
C LYS A 77 44.07 32.30 -9.14
N GLN A 78 43.39 32.16 -8.00
CA GLN A 78 44.03 32.42 -6.71
C GLN A 78 43.46 31.56 -5.58
N ARG A 79 44.34 31.36 -4.61
CA ARG A 79 44.40 30.36 -3.55
C ARG A 79 43.84 30.94 -2.24
N LEU A 80 43.41 30.04 -1.35
CA LEU A 80 43.09 30.17 0.09
C LEU A 80 43.41 31.51 0.77
N GLU A 81 42.48 32.00 1.62
CA GLU A 81 42.63 32.01 3.09
C GLU A 81 41.37 32.51 3.85
N HIS A 82 41.10 31.84 4.98
CA HIS A 82 40.46 32.25 6.24
C HIS A 82 39.32 33.31 6.29
N SER A 83 38.18 32.90 6.88
CA SER A 83 37.31 33.75 7.74
C SER A 83 36.52 32.83 8.66
N GLN A 84 36.94 32.69 9.92
CA GLN A 84 36.45 33.45 11.08
C GLN A 84 34.99 33.15 11.46
N TYR A 85 34.89 32.52 12.63
CA TYR A 85 33.71 32.26 13.45
C TYR A 85 32.79 33.48 13.56
N TYR A 86 31.48 33.25 13.45
CA TYR A 86 30.48 34.00 14.21
C TYR A 86 29.36 33.08 14.70
N ASN A 87 29.28 32.96 16.02
CA ASN A 87 28.09 32.54 16.77
C ASN A 87 27.01 33.61 16.57
N GLN A 88 25.79 33.22 16.20
CA GLN A 88 24.59 34.01 16.52
C GLN A 88 23.47 33.09 17.01
N GLN A 89 23.27 33.14 18.32
CA GLN A 89 22.06 32.74 19.03
C GLN A 89 20.94 33.71 18.64
N TYR A 90 19.78 33.20 18.23
CA TYR A 90 18.57 34.02 18.11
C TYR A 90 17.83 34.05 19.45
N THR A 91 17.87 35.20 20.11
CA THR A 91 17.08 35.54 21.28
C THR A 91 15.75 36.16 20.83
N TYR A 92 14.63 35.64 21.33
CA TYR A 92 13.31 36.26 21.16
C TYR A 92 13.22 37.54 22.01
N HIS A 93 12.82 38.66 21.41
CA HIS A 93 12.51 39.90 22.12
C HIS A 93 10.99 40.05 22.28
N ASN A 94 10.56 40.03 23.53
CA ASN A 94 9.25 40.52 23.97
C ASN A 94 9.23 42.04 23.94
N ASN A 95 8.19 42.64 23.36
CA ASN A 95 7.77 44.00 23.70
C ASN A 95 6.28 43.99 24.02
N GLN A 96 5.98 44.15 25.30
CA GLN A 96 4.68 44.59 25.79
C GLN A 96 4.68 46.12 25.80
N GLN A 97 3.70 46.74 25.14
CA GLN A 97 3.16 48.03 25.58
C GLN A 97 1.64 48.03 25.40
N GLN A 98 0.98 48.40 26.48
CA GLN A 98 -0.47 48.40 26.70
C GLN A 98 -1.15 49.55 25.95
N GLN A 99 -2.29 49.27 25.32
CA GLN A 99 -3.39 50.22 25.21
C GLN A 99 -4.73 49.47 25.23
N ALA A 100 -5.64 49.96 26.07
CA ALA A 100 -6.89 49.31 26.44
C ALA A 100 -8.03 49.63 25.45
N GLY A 101 -8.97 48.69 25.32
CA GLY A 101 -10.38 48.96 25.04
C GLY A 101 -10.87 48.71 23.61
N LEU A 102 -11.49 47.55 23.40
CA LEU A 102 -12.87 47.35 22.89
C LEU A 102 -13.05 45.93 22.33
N LEU A 103 -14.04 45.22 22.87
CA LEU A 103 -14.51 43.90 22.45
C LEU A 103 -15.16 43.96 21.07
N MET A 104 -14.70 43.15 20.10
CA MET A 104 -15.49 42.63 18.97
C MET A 104 -14.82 41.34 18.44
N PRO A 105 -15.60 40.33 17.98
CA PRO A 105 -15.15 38.96 17.77
C PRO A 105 -14.43 38.73 16.43
N LEU A 106 -13.56 37.71 16.42
CA LEU A 106 -12.79 37.24 15.27
C LEU A 106 -13.69 36.69 14.15
N HIS A 107 -13.44 37.17 12.94
CA HIS A 107 -13.96 36.67 11.67
C HIS A 107 -13.52 35.23 11.39
N THR A 108 -14.48 34.39 11.00
CA THR A 108 -14.31 33.11 10.31
C THR A 108 -13.91 33.32 8.84
N PRO A 109 -13.11 32.42 8.21
CA PRO A 109 -12.89 32.46 6.76
C PRO A 109 -14.00 31.73 5.99
N GLN A 110 -14.75 32.55 5.24
CA GLN A 110 -15.49 32.34 3.98
C GLN A 110 -15.75 30.93 3.43
N GLU A 111 -17.05 30.60 3.37
CA GLU A 111 -17.68 29.62 2.48
C GLU A 111 -17.65 30.07 1.01
N ARG A 112 -17.49 29.12 0.08
CA ARG A 112 -17.65 29.34 -1.37
C ARG A 112 -19.11 29.17 -1.80
N TYR A 113 -19.59 30.20 -2.49
CA TYR A 113 -20.88 30.35 -3.17
C TYR A 113 -21.15 29.29 -4.25
N TYR A 114 -22.40 28.82 -4.33
CA TYR A 114 -23.06 28.33 -5.55
C TYR A 114 -23.95 29.44 -6.15
N PRO A 115 -24.11 29.55 -7.49
CA PRO A 115 -24.88 30.62 -8.10
C PRO A 115 -26.39 30.32 -8.09
N SER A 116 -27.17 31.33 -7.71
CA SER A 116 -28.63 31.35 -7.73
C SER A 116 -29.14 31.83 -9.09
N GLY A 117 -30.00 31.04 -9.73
CA GLY A 117 -30.86 31.44 -10.85
C GLY A 117 -32.21 31.93 -10.33
N ALA A 118 -32.59 33.14 -10.73
CA ALA A 118 -33.83 33.82 -10.37
C ALA A 118 -35.03 33.30 -11.18
N PHE A 119 -36.22 33.21 -10.58
CA PHE A 119 -37.50 33.49 -11.25
C PHE A 119 -38.56 33.95 -10.23
N GLY A 120 -39.28 35.01 -10.60
CA GLY A 120 -40.38 35.64 -9.86
C GLY A 120 -41.74 34.92 -10.01
N PRO A 121 -42.84 35.53 -9.51
CA PRO A 121 -43.84 34.81 -8.71
C PRO A 121 -45.14 34.44 -9.44
N GLY A 122 -45.80 33.39 -8.96
CA GLY A 122 -47.17 33.03 -9.30
C GLY A 122 -47.71 31.86 -8.46
N THR A 123 -48.70 32.17 -7.60
CA THR A 123 -49.66 31.28 -6.91
C THR A 123 -50.07 30.04 -7.72
N SER A 124 -50.31 28.82 -7.19
CA SER A 124 -51.09 28.42 -6.00
C SER A 124 -51.00 26.90 -5.74
N GLN A 125 -51.25 26.49 -4.49
CA GLN A 125 -51.79 25.20 -4.00
C GLN A 125 -50.89 23.94 -3.93
N GLY A 126 -50.36 23.70 -2.71
CA GLY A 126 -50.69 22.52 -1.90
C GLY A 126 -49.99 21.19 -2.18
N LEU A 127 -49.04 20.80 -1.32
CA LEU A 127 -48.85 19.40 -0.92
C LEU A 127 -48.09 19.30 0.42
N VAL A 128 -48.62 18.42 1.27
CA VAL A 128 -48.35 18.20 2.69
C VAL A 128 -47.25 17.15 2.84
N HIS A 129 -46.26 17.39 3.72
CA HIS A 129 -45.37 16.37 4.27
C HIS A 129 -45.94 15.86 5.60
N PRO A 130 -46.08 14.55 5.84
CA PRO A 130 -46.24 14.03 7.18
C PRO A 130 -44.88 13.62 7.78
N GLN A 131 -44.60 14.19 8.95
CA GLN A 131 -43.73 13.62 9.98
C GLN A 131 -44.34 12.30 10.46
N GLN A 132 -43.53 11.32 10.89
CA GLN A 132 -43.79 10.65 12.17
C GLN A 132 -42.63 9.78 12.68
N SER A 133 -42.33 10.06 13.94
CA SER A 133 -41.67 9.24 14.96
C SER A 133 -42.40 7.92 15.21
N TYR A 134 -41.66 6.86 15.54
CA TYR A 134 -42.22 5.58 15.96
C TYR A 134 -42.02 5.37 17.47
N GLU A 135 -43.10 5.48 18.23
CA GLU A 135 -43.26 4.93 19.57
C GLU A 135 -43.75 3.48 19.50
N LEU A 136 -43.24 2.65 20.41
CA LEU A 136 -43.63 1.25 20.64
C LEU A 136 -44.91 1.16 21.48
N ARG A 137 -45.89 0.33 21.06
CA ARG A 137 -46.84 -0.37 21.95
C ARG A 137 -47.44 -1.65 21.30
N PRO A 138 -47.98 -2.59 22.12
CA PRO A 138 -47.93 -4.04 21.89
C PRO A 138 -49.28 -4.64 21.44
N PHE A 139 -49.31 -5.90 20.99
CA PHE A 139 -50.53 -6.72 21.00
C PHE A 139 -50.26 -8.24 21.01
N SER A 140 -51.33 -8.98 21.32
CA SER A 140 -51.47 -10.20 22.15
C SER A 140 -51.36 -11.57 21.46
N GLN A 141 -51.30 -12.60 22.32
CA GLN A 141 -51.44 -14.04 22.04
C GLN A 141 -52.78 -14.41 21.39
N ASP A 142 -52.77 -15.44 20.53
CA ASP A 142 -53.74 -16.55 20.53
C ASP A 142 -53.16 -17.79 19.81
N GLU A 143 -53.65 -18.96 20.22
CA GLU A 143 -53.06 -20.30 20.11
C GLU A 143 -53.41 -21.09 18.82
N ASN A 144 -52.59 -22.13 18.57
CA ASN A 144 -52.90 -23.51 18.12
C ASN A 144 -52.42 -24.06 16.76
N GLU A 145 -51.62 -25.14 16.93
CA GLU A 145 -51.49 -26.43 16.22
C GLU A 145 -50.73 -26.58 14.88
N GLY A 146 -49.74 -27.49 14.88
CA GLY A 146 -49.20 -28.15 13.68
C GLY A 146 -47.70 -28.53 13.71
N GLU A 147 -47.39 -29.67 14.32
CA GLU A 147 -46.09 -30.40 14.43
C GLU A 147 -45.38 -30.64 13.06
N ILE A 148 -44.04 -30.61 12.90
CA ILE A 148 -43.11 -31.76 12.97
C ILE A 148 -41.62 -31.30 12.78
N ASP A 149 -40.81 -31.60 13.81
CA ASP A 149 -39.45 -32.21 13.83
C ASP A 149 -38.20 -31.53 13.19
N GLN A 150 -37.25 -31.05 14.03
CA GLN A 150 -36.00 -31.78 14.35
C GLN A 150 -35.06 -31.01 15.32
N LYS A 151 -34.57 -31.76 16.32
CA LYS A 151 -33.72 -31.35 17.46
C LYS A 151 -32.25 -31.14 17.12
N SER A 152 -31.61 -30.16 17.77
CA SER A 152 -30.40 -30.39 18.62
C SER A 152 -30.05 -29.12 19.43
N ARG A 153 -30.50 -29.06 20.70
CA ARG A 153 -29.68 -29.18 21.95
C ARG A 153 -28.56 -28.13 22.14
N PHE A 154 -28.92 -27.01 22.77
CA PHE A 154 -28.07 -26.31 23.73
C PHE A 154 -28.50 -26.74 25.15
N PRO A 155 -27.58 -27.07 26.08
CA PRO A 155 -27.94 -27.21 27.48
C PRO A 155 -27.98 -25.84 28.15
N ALA A 156 -29.14 -25.51 28.70
CA ALA A 156 -29.30 -24.45 29.69
C ALA A 156 -28.66 -24.89 31.02
N GLN A 157 -28.00 -23.95 31.71
CA GLN A 157 -27.97 -23.94 33.17
C GLN A 157 -28.23 -22.51 33.64
N GLY A 158 -29.38 -22.35 34.30
CA GLY A 158 -29.79 -21.11 34.93
C GLY A 158 -29.31 -20.98 36.36
N ASN A 159 -29.53 -19.77 36.86
CA ASN A 159 -29.64 -19.35 38.25
C ASN A 159 -28.38 -19.45 39.11
N LEU A 160 -27.74 -18.29 39.30
CA LEU A 160 -27.30 -17.80 40.63
C LEU A 160 -27.13 -16.27 40.55
N MET A 161 -28.22 -15.55 40.79
CA MET A 161 -28.16 -14.17 41.26
C MET A 161 -27.91 -14.22 42.77
N ARG A 162 -26.88 -13.47 43.21
CA ARG A 162 -26.70 -12.83 44.54
C ARG A 162 -25.34 -13.13 45.20
N GLU A 163 -24.30 -12.42 44.77
CA GLU A 163 -23.21 -11.94 45.64
C GLU A 163 -22.43 -10.81 44.92
N SER A 164 -23.07 -9.64 44.83
CA SER A 164 -22.53 -8.45 44.17
C SER A 164 -21.68 -7.62 45.14
N SER A 165 -20.37 -7.88 45.17
CA SER A 165 -19.32 -6.89 45.50
C SER A 165 -17.90 -7.47 45.36
N ASP A 166 -17.74 -8.79 45.29
CA ASP A 166 -16.43 -9.45 45.13
C ASP A 166 -16.11 -9.89 43.68
N SER A 167 -17.06 -9.83 42.74
CA SER A 167 -16.85 -10.27 41.35
C SER A 167 -15.95 -9.33 40.53
N HIS A 168 -16.03 -8.02 40.77
CA HIS A 168 -15.14 -7.03 40.13
C HIS A 168 -13.66 -7.30 40.44
N ASP A 169 -13.38 -7.85 41.62
CA ASP A 169 -12.04 -8.08 42.12
C ASP A 169 -11.48 -9.46 41.71
N ILE A 170 -12.32 -10.33 41.14
CA ILE A 170 -11.97 -11.69 40.68
C ILE A 170 -11.74 -11.72 39.17
N GLU A 171 -12.50 -10.97 38.36
CA GLU A 171 -12.25 -10.84 36.92
C GLU A 171 -10.96 -10.07 36.61
N ASP A 172 -10.68 -8.97 37.31
CA ASP A 172 -9.40 -8.23 37.19
C ASP A 172 -8.19 -9.08 37.58
N LYS A 173 -8.39 -10.07 38.48
CA LYS A 173 -7.34 -11.03 38.85
C LYS A 173 -7.20 -12.19 37.86
N LEU A 174 -8.23 -12.51 37.07
CA LEU A 174 -8.21 -13.63 36.12
C LEU A 174 -7.40 -13.33 34.85
N TYR A 175 -7.20 -12.06 34.51
CA TYR A 175 -6.58 -11.65 33.24
C TYR A 175 -5.30 -10.80 33.35
N SER A 176 -4.77 -10.59 34.56
CA SER A 176 -3.50 -9.87 34.72
C SER A 176 -2.32 -10.70 34.19
N GLU A 177 -1.83 -10.35 33.00
CA GLU A 177 -0.62 -10.96 32.44
C GLU A 177 0.57 -10.70 33.36
N GLN A 178 1.34 -11.75 33.66
CA GLN A 178 2.56 -11.59 34.43
C GLN A 178 3.70 -11.07 33.53
N PRO A 179 4.52 -10.12 34.01
CA PRO A 179 5.66 -9.67 33.24
C PRO A 179 6.66 -10.83 33.06
N GLN A 180 7.04 -11.08 31.81
CA GLN A 180 8.09 -12.00 31.43
C GLN A 180 9.43 -11.57 32.04
N ARG A 181 10.28 -12.54 32.36
CA ARG A 181 11.63 -12.26 32.85
C ARG A 181 12.55 -11.95 31.68
N LEU A 182 12.81 -10.66 31.45
CA LEU A 182 13.83 -10.20 30.51
C LEU A 182 15.23 -10.60 31.00
N MET A 183 16.06 -11.13 30.11
CA MET A 183 17.46 -11.50 30.37
C MET A 183 18.34 -10.26 30.44
N GLU A 184 18.32 -9.56 31.56
CA GLU A 184 19.09 -8.31 31.68
C GLU A 184 20.62 -8.54 31.54
N TYR A 185 21.19 -9.67 32.00
CA TYR A 185 22.66 -9.89 31.99
C TYR A 185 23.22 -11.32 31.84
N ARG A 186 22.40 -12.39 31.86
CA ARG A 186 22.89 -13.72 32.28
C ARG A 186 23.56 -14.61 31.20
N ASN A 187 23.38 -14.32 29.90
CA ASN A 187 23.88 -15.14 28.78
C ASN A 187 24.79 -14.40 27.77
N GLN A 188 25.35 -13.24 28.15
CA GLN A 188 25.98 -12.23 27.28
C GLN A 188 27.32 -12.61 26.58
N ARG A 189 27.77 -13.88 26.55
CA ARG A 189 29.18 -14.19 26.23
C ARG A 189 29.47 -14.93 24.92
N LYS A 190 28.49 -15.57 24.27
CA LYS A 190 28.80 -16.46 23.12
C LYS A 190 28.69 -15.79 21.73
N HIS A 191 27.78 -14.82 21.53
CA HIS A 191 27.48 -14.26 20.19
C HIS A 191 27.32 -12.72 20.14
N SER A 192 27.66 -12.01 21.20
CA SER A 192 27.44 -10.57 21.33
C SER A 192 28.72 -9.77 21.47
N VAL A 193 28.77 -8.61 20.82
CA VAL A 193 29.89 -7.66 20.91
C VAL A 193 29.48 -6.51 21.82
N PHE A 194 30.34 -6.19 22.78
CA PHE A 194 30.16 -5.07 23.69
C PHE A 194 30.55 -3.74 23.01
N ARG A 195 29.66 -2.75 23.11
CA ARG A 195 29.87 -1.38 22.63
C ARG A 195 30.07 -0.45 23.82
N TRP A 196 31.31 -0.04 24.01
CA TRP A 196 31.74 0.85 25.10
C TRP A 196 31.03 2.20 25.12
N MET A 197 30.70 2.77 23.96
CA MET A 197 30.12 4.13 23.88
C MET A 197 28.68 4.21 24.40
N TYR A 198 27.94 3.11 24.33
CA TYR A 198 26.53 3.05 24.77
C TYR A 198 26.33 2.10 25.96
N PHE A 199 27.38 1.34 26.34
CA PHE A 199 27.33 0.24 27.30
C PHE A 199 26.37 -0.89 26.89
N ASP A 200 26.47 -1.27 25.61
CA ASP A 200 25.48 -2.09 24.92
C ASP A 200 26.04 -3.42 24.44
N TRP A 201 25.26 -4.49 24.56
CA TRP A 201 25.54 -5.76 23.88
C TRP A 201 24.72 -5.88 22.61
N VAL A 202 25.41 -6.10 21.50
CA VAL A 202 24.78 -6.23 20.18
C VAL A 202 25.22 -7.53 19.54
N GLN A 203 24.25 -8.31 19.06
CA GLN A 203 24.48 -9.46 18.21
C GLN A 203 24.65 -8.97 16.77
N ASN A 204 25.78 -9.32 16.15
CA ASN A 204 26.01 -9.02 14.74
C ASN A 204 25.11 -9.88 13.84
N PRO A 205 24.71 -9.39 12.66
CA PRO A 205 23.87 -10.16 11.74
C PRO A 205 24.58 -11.44 11.31
N ALA A 206 23.84 -12.52 11.08
CA ALA A 206 24.40 -13.79 10.58
C ALA A 206 24.48 -13.81 9.05
N TYR A 207 23.57 -13.10 8.39
CA TYR A 207 23.58 -12.91 6.95
C TYR A 207 24.12 -11.53 6.59
N VAL A 208 24.99 -11.47 5.59
CA VAL A 208 25.60 -10.21 5.13
C VAL A 208 25.48 -10.14 3.61
N TYR A 209 25.27 -8.93 3.12
CA TYR A 209 25.32 -8.62 1.69
C TYR A 209 26.78 -8.54 1.21
N ASP A 210 26.96 -8.30 -0.08
CA ASP A 210 28.28 -8.02 -0.62
C ASP A 210 28.77 -6.64 -0.13
N ASP A 211 29.82 -6.65 0.69
CA ASP A 211 30.44 -5.43 1.24
C ASP A 211 31.41 -4.75 0.25
N THR A 212 31.68 -5.35 -0.92
CA THR A 212 32.62 -4.79 -1.91
C THR A 212 32.05 -3.57 -2.64
N ILE A 213 30.74 -3.56 -2.91
CA ILE A 213 30.07 -2.49 -3.65
C ILE A 213 29.68 -1.37 -2.67
N GLN A 214 30.15 -0.16 -2.95
CA GLN A 214 29.78 1.05 -2.22
C GLN A 214 28.64 1.78 -2.96
N TYR A 215 27.63 2.21 -2.21
CA TYR A 215 26.52 3.00 -2.73
C TYR A 215 26.58 4.41 -2.17
N ARG A 216 26.32 5.39 -3.04
CA ARG A 216 26.25 6.80 -2.70
C ARG A 216 24.85 7.15 -2.21
N TYR A 217 24.77 7.78 -1.04
CA TYR A 217 23.53 8.27 -0.44
C TYR A 217 23.62 9.77 -0.14
N ARG A 218 22.51 10.47 -0.32
CA ARG A 218 22.34 11.87 0.07
C ARG A 218 21.17 11.95 1.05
N ASP A 219 21.41 12.50 2.22
CA ASP A 219 20.40 12.61 3.27
C ASP A 219 19.55 13.89 3.18
N PHE A 220 18.53 14.00 4.06
CA PHE A 220 17.64 15.16 4.14
C PHE A 220 18.40 16.50 4.31
N ALA A 221 19.51 16.49 5.04
CA ALA A 221 20.38 17.65 5.25
C ALA A 221 21.38 17.87 4.09
N SER A 222 21.21 17.19 2.96
CA SER A 222 22.07 17.21 1.77
C SER A 222 23.52 16.74 2.00
N ARG A 223 23.81 16.06 3.11
CA ARG A 223 25.12 15.42 3.36
C ARG A 223 25.22 14.16 2.51
N ILE A 224 26.39 13.96 1.92
CA ILE A 224 26.67 12.80 1.06
C ILE A 224 27.50 11.79 1.85
N CYS A 225 27.12 10.52 1.79
CA CYS A 225 27.91 9.44 2.33
C CYS A 225 27.98 8.27 1.37
N GLU A 226 29.10 7.55 1.39
CA GLU A 226 29.30 6.30 0.65
C GLU A 226 29.44 5.18 1.68
N LYS A 227 28.64 4.12 1.50
CA LYS A 227 28.58 2.99 2.43
C LYS A 227 28.39 1.68 1.66
N PRO A 228 28.82 0.53 2.22
CA PRO A 228 28.51 -0.77 1.67
C PRO A 228 27.05 -1.14 1.93
N LEU A 229 26.48 -2.00 1.07
CA LEU A 229 25.12 -2.51 1.18
C LEU A 229 24.92 -3.21 2.53
N ASN A 230 24.14 -2.59 3.41
CA ASN A 230 23.82 -3.08 4.75
C ASN A 230 22.44 -2.54 5.11
N GLU A 231 21.68 -3.25 5.95
CA GLU A 231 20.43 -2.72 6.49
C GLU A 231 20.69 -1.48 7.35
N ARG A 232 20.00 -0.39 7.02
CA ARG A 232 20.20 0.93 7.62
C ARG A 232 18.87 1.65 7.79
N TYR A 233 18.81 2.56 8.75
CA TYR A 233 17.66 3.42 8.99
C TYR A 233 18.10 4.87 9.08
N LEU A 234 17.13 5.77 8.95
CA LEU A 234 17.31 7.20 9.17
C LEU A 234 17.14 7.51 10.65
N ASP A 235 18.16 8.08 11.25
CA ASP A 235 18.10 8.51 12.64
C ASP A 235 17.12 9.68 12.77
N HIS A 236 16.26 9.65 13.78
CA HIS A 236 15.19 10.64 13.93
C HIS A 236 15.69 12.01 14.41
N ASP A 237 16.86 12.06 15.06
CA ASP A 237 17.43 13.31 15.58
C ASP A 237 18.18 14.09 14.49
N ASP A 238 19.06 13.43 13.72
CA ASP A 238 19.94 14.10 12.76
C ASP A 238 19.68 13.72 11.30
N GLY A 239 18.81 12.76 11.02
CA GLY A 239 18.56 12.22 9.67
C GLY A 239 19.73 11.46 9.07
N SER A 240 20.75 11.13 9.86
CA SER A 240 21.92 10.40 9.39
C SER A 240 21.61 8.91 9.18
N LEU A 241 22.34 8.32 8.24
CA LEU A 241 22.15 6.92 7.90
C LEU A 241 22.94 6.00 8.85
N ARG A 242 22.26 5.34 9.78
CA ARG A 242 22.85 4.43 10.78
C ARG A 242 22.56 2.96 10.48
N LYS A 243 23.42 2.06 10.96
CA LYS A 243 23.20 0.60 10.82
C LYS A 243 21.99 0.17 11.64
N LEU A 244 21.05 -0.54 11.03
CA LEU A 244 19.83 -0.99 11.68
C LEU A 244 20.14 -1.94 12.83
N THR A 245 19.64 -1.57 14.01
CA THR A 245 19.74 -2.35 15.24
C THR A 245 18.33 -2.48 15.80
N VAL A 246 17.91 -3.71 16.08
CA VAL A 246 16.54 -4.06 16.43
C VAL A 246 16.52 -4.75 17.79
N ALA A 247 15.71 -4.23 18.70
CA ALA A 247 15.42 -4.83 19.99
C ALA A 247 14.59 -6.09 19.73
N CYS A 248 15.00 -7.20 20.30
CA CYS A 248 14.31 -8.48 20.16
C CYS A 248 14.07 -9.14 21.50
N THR A 249 13.15 -10.10 21.49
CA THR A 249 12.87 -10.96 22.63
C THR A 249 14.02 -11.92 22.92
N ASP A 250 14.08 -12.42 24.14
CA ASP A 250 15.22 -13.23 24.62
C ASP A 250 15.38 -14.56 23.88
N ASP A 251 14.27 -15.15 23.45
CA ASP A 251 14.22 -16.37 22.64
C ASP A 251 14.83 -16.14 21.25
N ILE A 252 14.51 -15.02 20.60
CA ILE A 252 15.06 -14.65 19.29
C ILE A 252 16.54 -14.26 19.40
N TYR A 253 16.93 -13.58 20.49
CA TYR A 253 18.33 -13.22 20.72
C TYR A 253 19.23 -14.45 20.93
N GLN A 254 18.69 -15.51 21.54
CA GLN A 254 19.41 -16.76 21.78
C GLN A 254 19.39 -17.73 20.59
N ALA A 255 18.42 -17.59 19.69
CA ALA A 255 18.33 -18.36 18.47
C ALA A 255 19.57 -18.14 17.56
N PRO A 256 19.93 -19.12 16.71
CA PRO A 256 20.95 -18.91 15.69
C PRO A 256 20.56 -17.67 14.88
N GLY A 257 21.51 -16.75 14.65
CA GLY A 257 21.20 -15.50 13.98
C GLY A 257 20.60 -15.78 12.61
N THR A 258 19.39 -15.30 12.36
CA THR A 258 18.68 -15.47 11.08
C THR A 258 18.46 -14.15 10.34
N SER A 259 18.91 -13.03 10.92
CA SER A 259 18.69 -11.68 10.41
C SER A 259 19.86 -11.13 9.58
N THR A 260 19.54 -10.16 8.73
CA THR A 260 20.49 -9.29 8.02
C THR A 260 20.83 -8.02 8.80
N TRP A 261 20.06 -7.69 9.85
CA TRP A 261 20.30 -6.58 10.78
C TRP A 261 20.85 -7.05 12.13
N ARG A 262 21.30 -6.08 12.94
CA ARG A 262 21.82 -6.32 14.28
C ARG A 262 20.70 -6.46 15.29
N ARG A 263 20.88 -7.33 16.28
CA ARG A 263 19.91 -7.51 17.37
C ARG A 263 20.46 -7.02 18.71
N THR A 264 19.57 -6.49 19.54
CA THR A 264 19.81 -6.10 20.93
C THR A 264 18.64 -6.59 21.78
N TYR A 265 18.81 -6.66 23.09
CA TYR A 265 17.75 -7.06 24.01
C TYR A 265 16.90 -5.85 24.46
N VAL A 266 15.65 -6.12 24.82
CA VAL A 266 14.76 -5.11 25.42
C VAL A 266 15.26 -4.72 26.81
N ARG A 267 15.37 -3.41 27.07
CA ARG A 267 15.89 -2.88 28.34
C ARG A 267 14.82 -2.24 29.19
N ASN A 268 15.07 -2.27 30.49
CA ASN A 268 14.33 -1.46 31.43
C ASN A 268 14.91 -0.05 31.48
N VAL A 269 14.12 0.92 31.03
CA VAL A 269 14.50 2.34 30.89
C VAL A 269 13.85 3.23 31.93
N SER A 270 12.99 2.65 32.77
CA SER A 270 12.38 3.36 33.89
C SER A 270 13.43 3.82 34.89
N GLU A 271 13.12 4.93 35.57
CA GLU A 271 13.99 5.53 36.58
C GLU A 271 14.33 4.55 37.70
N LEU A 272 15.58 4.57 38.16
CA LEU A 272 16.08 3.65 39.18
C LEU A 272 15.23 3.68 40.46
N LYS A 273 14.75 4.86 40.85
CA LYS A 273 13.85 5.04 42.00
C LYS A 273 12.54 4.29 41.85
N VAL A 274 11.91 4.42 40.68
CA VAL A 274 10.66 3.72 40.38
C VAL A 274 10.91 2.22 40.38
N ARG A 275 12.01 1.76 39.78
CA ARG A 275 12.42 0.34 39.78
C ARG A 275 12.62 -0.21 41.19
N ILE A 276 13.25 0.56 42.09
CA ILE A 276 13.44 0.14 43.50
C ILE A 276 12.09 0.11 44.22
N GLY A 277 11.24 1.11 44.02
CA GLY A 277 9.90 1.15 44.61
C GLY A 277 9.03 -0.02 44.17
N THR A 278 9.00 -0.32 42.87
CA THR A 278 8.21 -1.42 42.30
C THR A 278 8.84 -2.79 42.53
N TRP A 279 10.16 -2.88 42.75
CA TRP A 279 10.84 -4.14 43.11
C TRP A 279 10.29 -4.79 44.39
N ILE A 280 9.76 -3.96 45.30
CA ILE A 280 9.03 -4.39 46.49
C ILE A 280 7.85 -5.28 46.11
N ILE A 281 7.04 -4.86 45.13
CA ILE A 281 5.81 -5.56 44.71
C ILE A 281 6.03 -6.54 43.55
N ALA A 282 7.20 -6.50 42.89
CA ALA A 282 7.52 -7.35 41.74
C ALA A 282 7.63 -8.85 42.08
N TYR A 283 7.71 -9.23 43.36
CA TYR A 283 7.61 -10.62 43.80
C TYR A 283 6.15 -11.03 43.93
N ASN A 284 5.67 -11.84 42.99
CA ASN A 284 4.27 -12.24 42.93
C ASN A 284 4.12 -13.71 42.48
N ASP A 285 4.87 -14.63 43.11
CA ASP A 285 4.71 -16.07 42.83
C ASP A 285 3.35 -16.60 43.33
N ASN A 286 2.67 -15.90 44.26
CA ASN A 286 1.26 -16.07 44.66
C ASN A 286 0.72 -14.82 45.40
N PRO A 287 -0.23 -14.06 44.84
CA PRO A 287 -0.82 -12.91 45.52
C PRO A 287 -1.64 -13.34 46.75
N GLY A 288 -1.47 -12.66 47.88
CA GLY A 288 -2.31 -12.84 49.08
C GLY A 288 -1.81 -13.83 50.13
N THR A 289 -0.72 -14.56 49.90
CA THR A 289 -0.10 -15.41 50.94
C THR A 289 0.74 -14.58 51.93
N TRP A 290 0.68 -14.88 53.24
CA TRP A 290 1.52 -14.24 54.27
C TRP A 290 3.02 -14.33 53.96
N LYS A 291 3.46 -15.43 53.36
CA LYS A 291 4.85 -15.62 52.90
C LYS A 291 5.27 -14.58 51.86
N THR A 292 4.41 -14.30 50.87
CA THR A 292 4.63 -13.27 49.86
C THR A 292 4.70 -11.89 50.50
N TYR A 293 3.76 -11.60 51.41
CA TYR A 293 3.74 -10.32 52.13
C TYR A 293 4.99 -10.11 52.99
N GLY A 294 5.44 -11.15 53.71
CA GLY A 294 6.68 -11.12 54.48
C GLY A 294 7.92 -10.83 53.63
N ILE A 295 8.01 -11.42 52.43
CA ILE A 295 9.09 -11.13 51.48
C ILE A 295 9.02 -9.69 50.96
N GLN A 296 7.81 -9.18 50.67
CA GLN A 296 7.61 -7.78 50.26
C GLN A 296 8.04 -6.81 51.36
N VAL A 297 7.69 -7.09 52.61
CA VAL A 297 8.12 -6.29 53.78
C VAL A 297 9.63 -6.36 53.97
N ALA A 298 10.26 -7.53 53.84
CA ALA A 298 11.73 -7.65 53.91
C ALA A 298 12.42 -6.84 52.80
N ARG A 299 11.90 -6.89 51.57
CA ARG A 299 12.39 -6.06 50.45
C ARG A 299 12.15 -4.57 50.69
N ALA A 300 11.03 -4.20 51.32
CA ALA A 300 10.72 -2.81 51.64
C ALA A 300 11.75 -2.19 52.59
N PHE A 301 12.36 -2.96 53.49
CA PHE A 301 13.45 -2.47 54.35
C PHE A 301 14.65 -2.06 53.50
N LEU A 302 15.14 -2.96 52.65
CA LEU A 302 16.27 -2.70 51.74
C LEU A 302 15.97 -1.58 50.76
N ALA A 303 14.75 -1.55 50.20
CA ALA A 303 14.32 -0.50 49.30
C ALA A 303 14.29 0.86 50.01
N SER A 304 13.79 0.96 51.24
CA SER A 304 13.78 2.22 52.00
C SER A 304 15.19 2.78 52.25
N MET A 305 16.16 1.90 52.51
CA MET A 305 17.58 2.27 52.63
C MET A 305 18.13 2.80 51.30
N LEU A 306 17.88 2.11 50.19
CA LEU A 306 18.35 2.50 48.87
C LEU A 306 17.70 3.79 48.37
N MET A 307 16.41 4.00 48.65
CA MET A 307 15.67 5.20 48.23
C MET A 307 16.26 6.47 48.87
N VAL A 308 16.71 6.41 50.14
CA VAL A 308 17.37 7.54 50.82
C VAL A 308 18.67 7.95 50.14
N LEU A 309 19.47 6.99 49.67
CA LEU A 309 20.72 7.28 48.93
C LEU A 309 20.45 7.99 47.59
N LEU A 310 19.26 7.81 47.02
CA LEU A 310 18.87 8.39 45.73
C LEU A 310 18.06 9.69 45.87
N VAL A 311 17.75 10.16 47.09
CA VAL A 311 16.80 11.28 47.37
C VAL A 311 17.05 12.55 46.53
N TRP A 312 18.27 12.81 46.08
CA TRP A 312 18.63 14.03 45.34
C TRP A 312 17.96 14.17 43.96
N GLU A 313 17.61 13.08 43.26
CA GLU A 313 16.99 13.16 41.92
C GLU A 313 15.45 13.27 41.96
N THR A 314 14.88 14.21 42.71
CA THR A 314 13.41 14.41 42.72
C THR A 314 13.05 15.54 41.78
N GLY A 315 12.74 15.24 40.52
CA GLY A 315 12.17 16.30 39.68
C GLY A 315 11.84 16.05 38.22
N SER A 316 12.44 15.11 37.50
CA SER A 316 12.15 14.98 36.07
C SER A 316 11.45 13.67 35.75
N ASN A 317 10.14 13.73 35.48
CA ASN A 317 9.40 12.67 34.81
C ASN A 317 9.94 12.54 33.37
N GLY A 318 11.11 11.93 33.18
CA GLY A 318 11.81 11.92 31.89
C GLY A 318 12.07 13.32 31.29
N SER A 319 12.83 13.36 30.19
CA SER A 319 12.95 14.57 29.36
C SER A 319 11.88 14.54 28.27
N THR A 320 11.06 15.58 28.12
CA THR A 320 10.16 15.70 26.97
C THR A 320 10.99 15.72 25.68
N ARG A 321 10.84 14.71 24.81
CA ARG A 321 11.41 14.72 23.46
C ARG A 321 10.35 15.12 22.43
N PHE A 322 10.79 15.64 21.29
CA PHE A 322 9.94 15.98 20.13
C PHE A 322 8.69 16.80 20.48
N SER A 323 8.77 17.68 21.47
CA SER A 323 7.63 18.48 21.95
C SER A 323 6.40 17.66 22.35
N GLY A 324 6.59 16.41 22.80
CA GLY A 324 5.52 15.50 23.20
C GLY A 324 4.88 14.70 22.05
N ARG A 325 5.30 14.94 20.80
CA ARG A 325 4.83 14.26 19.57
C ARG A 325 5.67 13.03 19.25
N PHE A 326 5.21 12.24 18.27
CA PHE A 326 5.98 11.11 17.75
C PHE A 326 7.31 11.55 17.13
N ALA A 327 8.30 10.65 17.09
CA ALA A 327 9.60 10.95 16.50
C ALA A 327 9.44 11.32 15.01
N PRO A 328 10.00 12.45 14.56
CA PRO A 328 9.89 12.87 13.16
C PRO A 328 10.65 11.90 12.24
N PHE A 329 10.24 11.83 10.98
CA PHE A 329 10.93 11.06 9.95
C PHE A 329 11.61 12.01 8.94
N PRO A 330 12.91 12.31 9.12
CA PRO A 330 13.64 13.26 8.27
C PRO A 330 14.00 12.63 6.92
N TYR A 331 13.04 12.59 6.00
CA TYR A 331 13.19 12.04 4.66
C TYR A 331 13.02 13.10 3.57
N TYR A 332 13.88 13.05 2.56
CA TYR A 332 13.76 13.84 1.34
C TYR A 332 14.23 13.01 0.14
N TYR A 333 13.41 12.94 -0.91
CA TYR A 333 13.76 12.26 -2.15
C TYR A 333 14.48 13.21 -3.11
N PHE A 334 15.69 12.86 -3.55
CA PHE A 334 16.49 13.66 -4.49
C PHE A 334 16.48 13.14 -5.93
N GLY A 335 15.86 11.99 -6.18
CA GLY A 335 15.84 11.39 -7.52
C GLY A 335 14.83 12.06 -8.45
N THR A 336 14.90 11.69 -9.73
CA THR A 336 13.87 12.02 -10.71
C THR A 336 12.79 10.94 -10.73
N ALA A 337 11.66 11.26 -11.35
CA ALA A 337 10.60 10.31 -11.66
C ALA A 337 10.49 10.16 -13.17
N LYS A 338 9.93 9.03 -13.62
CA LYS A 338 9.67 8.74 -15.02
C LYS A 338 8.53 9.60 -15.55
N VAL A 339 7.45 9.71 -14.76
CA VAL A 339 6.29 10.55 -15.08
C VAL A 339 5.85 11.31 -13.85
N TRP A 340 5.71 12.63 -13.97
CA TRP A 340 5.10 13.48 -12.94
C TRP A 340 3.63 13.75 -13.23
N ARG A 341 2.84 13.93 -12.16
CA ARG A 341 1.46 14.40 -12.25
C ARG A 341 1.41 15.88 -12.63
N ASN A 342 2.34 16.69 -12.12
CA ASN A 342 2.47 18.09 -12.46
C ASN A 342 3.33 18.27 -13.72
N GLN A 343 2.80 18.98 -14.72
CA GLN A 343 3.49 19.25 -15.99
C GLN A 343 4.76 20.07 -15.83
N ILE A 344 4.82 20.97 -14.84
CA ILE A 344 5.98 21.85 -14.63
C ILE A 344 7.22 21.05 -14.20
N GLU A 345 7.01 19.92 -13.54
CA GLU A 345 8.08 19.07 -12.97
C GLU A 345 8.64 18.07 -13.99
N HIS A 346 8.00 17.94 -15.14
CA HIS A 346 8.52 17.19 -16.28
C HIS A 346 9.66 17.96 -16.94
N HIS A 347 10.88 17.71 -16.48
CA HIS A 347 12.10 18.18 -17.13
C HIS A 347 12.60 17.10 -18.12
N GLY A 348 12.29 17.24 -19.42
CA GLY A 348 12.79 16.36 -20.49
C GLY A 348 12.05 16.51 -21.83
N GLU A 349 12.59 15.92 -22.91
CA GLU A 349 12.00 15.91 -24.27
C GLU A 349 10.75 15.01 -24.39
N ARG A 350 10.51 14.12 -23.42
CA ARG A 350 9.34 13.23 -23.39
C ARG A 350 8.17 13.95 -22.71
N GLN A 351 7.47 14.79 -23.46
CA GLN A 351 6.17 15.33 -23.05
C GLN A 351 5.13 14.20 -23.00
N VAL A 352 5.05 13.46 -21.89
CA VAL A 352 3.97 12.45 -21.70
C VAL A 352 2.78 13.01 -20.91
N ALA A 353 2.69 14.33 -20.81
CA ALA A 353 1.59 15.01 -20.16
C ALA A 353 0.84 15.93 -21.14
N ASN A 354 0.75 15.56 -22.42
CA ASN A 354 -0.44 15.94 -23.18
C ASN A 354 -1.61 15.14 -22.60
N THR A 355 -2.21 15.66 -21.52
CA THR A 355 -3.58 15.39 -21.06
C THR A 355 -4.64 15.71 -22.13
N HIS A 356 -4.22 16.05 -23.34
CA HIS A 356 -5.01 16.50 -24.48
C HIS A 356 -4.77 15.69 -25.76
N GLU A 357 -4.30 14.44 -25.70
CA GLU A 357 -4.57 13.58 -26.86
C GLU A 357 -6.02 13.11 -26.81
N TYR A 358 -6.84 13.96 -27.44
CA TYR A 358 -8.22 13.73 -27.77
C TYR A 358 -8.39 12.34 -28.40
N ARG A 359 -9.46 11.67 -27.96
CA ARG A 359 -10.13 10.57 -28.65
C ARG A 359 -10.07 10.82 -30.17
N VAL A 360 -9.33 10.00 -30.90
CA VAL A 360 -9.42 10.04 -32.37
C VAL A 360 -10.83 9.56 -32.70
N LEU A 361 -11.63 10.46 -33.27
CA LEU A 361 -13.06 10.22 -33.45
C LEU A 361 -13.36 9.17 -34.53
N LYS A 362 -12.37 8.82 -35.37
CA LYS A 362 -12.53 7.97 -36.55
C LYS A 362 -11.35 7.00 -36.74
N PRO A 363 -11.58 5.80 -37.29
CA PRO A 363 -10.51 4.90 -37.70
C PRO A 363 -9.67 5.52 -38.83
N ARG A 364 -8.42 5.08 -38.98
CA ARG A 364 -7.53 5.53 -40.05
C ARG A 364 -7.89 4.93 -41.41
N HIS A 365 -8.22 3.64 -41.43
CA HIS A 365 -8.59 2.92 -42.64
C HIS A 365 -9.90 2.16 -42.45
N LEU A 366 -10.66 2.03 -43.53
CA LEU A 366 -11.91 1.26 -43.60
C LEU A 366 -11.99 0.49 -44.92
N CYS A 367 -12.73 -0.61 -44.92
CA CYS A 367 -13.10 -1.34 -46.13
C CYS A 367 -14.42 -0.78 -46.67
N PHE A 368 -14.36 0.05 -47.71
CA PHE A 368 -15.52 0.64 -48.36
C PHE A 368 -16.13 -0.33 -49.38
N LEU A 369 -17.45 -0.47 -49.36
CA LEU A 369 -18.18 -1.36 -50.26
C LEU A 369 -18.26 -0.77 -51.66
N ARG A 370 -17.99 -1.58 -52.69
CA ARG A 370 -18.31 -1.20 -54.08
C ARG A 370 -19.82 -1.25 -54.26
N ASN A 371 -20.42 -0.15 -54.71
CA ASN A 371 -21.89 0.02 -54.87
C ASN A 371 -22.67 -0.43 -53.62
N PRO A 372 -22.73 0.41 -52.56
CA PRO A 372 -23.31 0.03 -51.27
C PRO A 372 -24.79 -0.36 -51.35
N ASP A 373 -25.55 0.22 -52.30
CA ASP A 373 -26.99 -0.04 -52.47
C ASP A 373 -27.32 -1.44 -53.04
N SER A 374 -26.32 -2.15 -53.57
CA SER A 374 -26.55 -3.47 -54.14
C SER A 374 -26.56 -4.56 -53.05
N PRO A 375 -27.57 -5.45 -53.02
CA PRO A 375 -27.67 -6.51 -52.01
C PRO A 375 -26.74 -7.70 -52.27
N LYS A 376 -26.08 -7.76 -53.43
CA LYS A 376 -25.15 -8.83 -53.80
C LYS A 376 -23.71 -8.41 -53.49
N PRO A 377 -22.84 -9.34 -53.07
CA PRO A 377 -21.44 -9.02 -52.85
C PRO A 377 -20.76 -8.64 -54.18
N GLN A 378 -20.23 -7.42 -54.26
CA GLN A 378 -19.52 -6.85 -55.41
C GLN A 378 -18.06 -6.49 -55.07
N GLY A 379 -17.59 -6.84 -53.86
CA GLY A 379 -16.25 -6.55 -53.37
C GLY A 379 -16.16 -5.23 -52.60
N TYR A 380 -14.95 -4.93 -52.15
CA TYR A 380 -14.62 -3.77 -51.32
C TYR A 380 -13.24 -3.21 -51.69
N ASP A 381 -13.01 -1.95 -51.36
CA ASP A 381 -11.73 -1.27 -51.49
C ASP A 381 -11.28 -0.75 -50.12
N ILE A 382 -10.00 -0.90 -49.81
CA ILE A 382 -9.42 -0.43 -48.54
C ILE A 382 -8.88 0.97 -48.78
N LEU A 383 -9.48 1.98 -48.14
CA LEU A 383 -9.09 3.38 -48.31
C LEU A 383 -8.80 4.01 -46.95
N SER A 384 -7.92 5.02 -46.96
CA SER A 384 -7.76 5.92 -45.82
C SER A 384 -9.05 6.73 -45.65
N VAL A 385 -9.52 6.88 -44.41
CA VAL A 385 -10.73 7.66 -44.10
C VAL A 385 -10.53 9.13 -44.44
N GLU A 386 -9.33 9.67 -44.24
CA GLU A 386 -9.01 11.05 -44.60
C GLU A 386 -9.05 11.25 -46.12
N GLU A 387 -8.53 10.28 -46.88
CA GLU A 387 -8.54 10.33 -48.34
C GLU A 387 -9.98 10.24 -48.88
N TRP A 388 -10.78 9.31 -48.34
CA TRP A 388 -12.18 9.14 -48.72
C TRP A 388 -13.04 10.36 -48.39
N GLU A 389 -12.83 11.01 -47.24
CA GLU A 389 -13.55 12.24 -46.87
C GLU A 389 -13.26 13.39 -47.83
N ASN A 390 -12.03 13.45 -48.35
CA ASN A 390 -11.62 14.44 -49.32
C ASN A 390 -12.17 14.17 -50.74
N THR A 391 -12.34 12.91 -51.14
CA THR A 391 -12.82 12.51 -52.48
C THR A 391 -14.34 12.39 -52.55
N ASP A 392 -14.91 11.45 -51.81
CA ASP A 392 -16.27 10.94 -51.99
C ASP A 392 -17.18 11.27 -50.78
N GLY A 393 -16.59 11.64 -49.64
CA GLY A 393 -17.26 11.72 -48.34
C GLY A 393 -17.75 13.08 -47.87
N GLN A 394 -17.61 14.17 -48.65
CA GLN A 394 -17.90 15.55 -48.18
C GLN A 394 -19.33 15.80 -47.65
N ASN A 395 -20.31 14.93 -47.96
CA ASN A 395 -21.70 15.04 -47.49
C ASN A 395 -22.31 13.72 -46.98
N ILE A 396 -21.51 12.67 -46.79
CA ILE A 396 -22.00 11.36 -46.38
C ILE A 396 -21.61 11.11 -44.92
N ASN A 397 -22.58 10.73 -44.08
CA ASN A 397 -22.28 10.33 -42.72
C ASN A 397 -21.58 8.97 -42.73
N LEU A 398 -20.34 8.92 -42.24
CA LEU A 398 -19.55 7.68 -42.21
C LEU A 398 -20.16 6.70 -41.22
N THR A 399 -20.86 5.68 -41.72
CA THR A 399 -21.38 4.56 -40.94
C THR A 399 -20.67 3.28 -41.36
N TYR A 400 -20.24 2.50 -40.39
CA TYR A 400 -19.56 1.23 -40.62
C TYR A 400 -19.84 0.24 -39.50
N ILE A 401 -19.72 -1.05 -39.81
CA ILE A 401 -19.79 -2.11 -38.80
C ILE A 401 -18.40 -2.53 -38.34
N PHE A 402 -18.30 -2.95 -37.08
CA PHE A 402 -17.09 -3.55 -36.53
C PHE A 402 -17.14 -5.07 -36.63
N VAL A 403 -16.12 -5.70 -37.22
CA VAL A 403 -16.06 -7.14 -37.41
C VAL A 403 -15.11 -7.77 -36.39
N ALA A 404 -15.66 -8.47 -35.39
CA ALA A 404 -14.89 -9.24 -34.43
C ALA A 404 -14.72 -10.70 -34.88
N TRP A 405 -13.49 -11.20 -34.82
CA TRP A 405 -13.12 -12.53 -35.31
C TRP A 405 -11.87 -13.05 -34.59
N SER A 406 -11.47 -14.31 -34.85
CA SER A 406 -10.28 -14.94 -34.22
C SER A 406 -9.30 -15.52 -35.23
N THR A 407 -8.00 -15.27 -35.05
CA THR A 407 -6.90 -15.86 -35.83
C THR A 407 -6.85 -17.37 -35.76
N ILE A 408 -7.24 -17.95 -34.62
CA ILE A 408 -7.33 -19.41 -34.44
C ILE A 408 -8.38 -20.00 -35.41
N GLN A 409 -9.48 -19.28 -35.61
CA GLN A 409 -10.59 -19.70 -36.48
C GLN A 409 -10.39 -19.30 -37.95
N PHE A 410 -9.66 -18.21 -38.20
CA PHE A 410 -9.37 -17.67 -39.53
C PHE A 410 -7.88 -17.31 -39.64
N PRO A 411 -6.96 -18.27 -39.86
CA PRO A 411 -5.54 -17.95 -39.90
C PRO A 411 -5.20 -16.91 -40.97
N THR A 412 -4.48 -15.85 -40.60
CA THR A 412 -4.07 -14.77 -41.54
C THR A 412 -3.14 -15.27 -42.63
N SER A 413 -2.40 -16.36 -42.36
CA SER A 413 -1.55 -17.06 -43.33
C SER A 413 -2.33 -17.67 -44.50
N SER A 414 -3.63 -17.93 -44.33
CA SER A 414 -4.48 -18.56 -45.33
C SER A 414 -5.31 -17.53 -46.10
N ARG A 415 -4.99 -17.34 -47.38
CA ARG A 415 -5.74 -16.44 -48.29
C ARG A 415 -7.21 -16.86 -48.44
N LYS A 416 -7.49 -18.17 -48.34
CA LYS A 416 -8.86 -18.71 -48.45
C LYS A 416 -9.71 -18.31 -47.25
N ASP A 417 -9.15 -18.37 -46.04
CA ASP A 417 -9.84 -18.02 -44.80
C ASP A 417 -10.09 -16.51 -44.71
N MET A 418 -9.09 -15.69 -45.05
CA MET A 418 -9.26 -14.24 -45.09
C MET A 418 -10.28 -13.80 -46.15
N ARG A 419 -10.33 -14.44 -47.33
CA ARG A 419 -11.39 -14.18 -48.33
C ARG A 419 -12.77 -14.57 -47.80
N ALA A 420 -12.88 -15.68 -47.06
CA ALA A 420 -14.15 -16.10 -46.45
C ALA A 420 -14.62 -15.10 -45.38
N LEU A 421 -13.70 -14.63 -44.51
CA LEU A 421 -13.99 -13.61 -43.50
C LEU A 421 -14.51 -12.31 -44.14
N HIS A 422 -13.81 -11.80 -45.16
CA HIS A 422 -14.23 -10.59 -45.87
C HIS A 422 -15.56 -10.74 -46.59
N ARG A 423 -15.86 -11.92 -47.16
CA ARG A 423 -17.14 -12.18 -47.80
C ARG A 423 -18.31 -12.16 -46.79
N ILE A 424 -18.08 -12.67 -45.58
CA ILE A 424 -19.06 -12.61 -44.48
C ILE A 424 -19.22 -11.15 -44.00
N ALA A 425 -18.11 -10.43 -43.82
CA ALA A 425 -18.12 -9.02 -43.43
C ALA A 425 -18.86 -8.14 -44.44
N GLU A 426 -18.61 -8.31 -45.74
CA GLU A 426 -19.31 -7.60 -46.81
C GLU A 426 -20.82 -7.90 -46.78
N LYS A 427 -21.19 -9.18 -46.65
CA LYS A 427 -22.61 -9.58 -46.55
C LYS A 427 -23.28 -8.92 -45.34
N ALA A 428 -22.61 -8.91 -44.20
CA ALA A 428 -23.12 -8.31 -42.97
C ALA A 428 -23.28 -6.78 -43.11
N ALA A 429 -22.28 -6.10 -43.69
CA ALA A 429 -22.29 -4.66 -43.92
C ALA A 429 -23.45 -4.25 -44.84
N ARG A 430 -23.67 -4.99 -45.94
CA ARG A 430 -24.82 -4.78 -46.85
C ARG A 430 -26.15 -5.04 -46.14
N SER A 431 -26.23 -6.06 -45.30
CA SER A 431 -27.47 -6.34 -44.54
C SER A 431 -27.79 -5.29 -43.49
N ALA A 432 -26.78 -4.64 -42.92
CA ALA A 432 -26.93 -3.51 -42.00
C ALA A 432 -27.17 -2.16 -42.71
N GLY A 433 -27.01 -2.11 -44.04
CA GLY A 433 -27.18 -0.89 -44.83
C GLY A 433 -26.06 0.14 -44.59
N VAL A 434 -24.85 -0.30 -44.24
CA VAL A 434 -23.69 0.58 -44.04
C VAL A 434 -22.80 0.61 -45.27
N ILE A 435 -22.03 1.69 -45.41
CA ILE A 435 -21.16 1.92 -46.58
C ILE A 435 -19.78 1.25 -46.45
N ALA A 436 -19.38 0.91 -45.23
CA ALA A 436 -18.07 0.34 -44.95
C ALA A 436 -18.10 -0.66 -43.79
N PHE A 437 -17.02 -1.41 -43.63
CA PHE A 437 -16.77 -2.23 -42.44
C PHE A 437 -15.32 -2.10 -42.00
N TRP A 438 -15.09 -2.28 -40.70
CA TRP A 438 -13.76 -2.33 -40.12
C TRP A 438 -13.41 -3.78 -39.76
N VAL A 439 -12.28 -4.25 -40.28
CA VAL A 439 -11.70 -5.55 -39.93
C VAL A 439 -10.23 -5.34 -39.64
N SER A 440 -9.84 -5.75 -38.44
CA SER A 440 -8.47 -5.63 -37.95
C SER A 440 -7.43 -6.28 -38.89
N GLY A 441 -7.86 -7.30 -39.64
CA GLY A 441 -7.15 -8.02 -40.72
C GLY A 441 -6.51 -7.19 -41.80
N SER A 442 -7.16 -6.07 -42.13
CA SER A 442 -6.94 -5.32 -43.37
C SER A 442 -6.89 -3.82 -43.13
N CYS A 443 -7.45 -3.35 -42.02
CA CYS A 443 -7.53 -1.92 -41.69
C CYS A 443 -6.33 -1.43 -40.84
N MET A 444 -5.40 -2.31 -40.44
CA MET A 444 -4.18 -1.96 -39.68
C MET A 444 -2.93 -2.34 -40.50
N ARG A 445 -2.57 -1.52 -41.51
CA ARG A 445 -1.53 -1.86 -42.50
C ARG A 445 -0.14 -1.27 -42.21
N VAL A 446 -0.07 -0.17 -41.46
CA VAL A 446 1.18 0.59 -41.28
C VAL A 446 1.90 0.06 -40.03
N GLU A 447 3.01 -0.65 -40.22
CA GLU A 447 3.77 -1.28 -39.10
C GLU A 447 4.21 -0.26 -38.04
N GLU A 448 4.55 0.98 -38.42
CA GLU A 448 4.98 2.04 -37.48
C GLU A 448 3.84 2.59 -36.62
N GLU A 449 2.59 2.38 -37.03
CA GLU A 449 1.40 2.95 -36.39
C GLU A 449 0.49 1.88 -35.76
N GLU A 450 0.81 0.61 -36.01
CA GLU A 450 0.09 -0.58 -35.56
C GLU A 450 -0.12 -0.58 -34.04
N GLU A 451 0.91 -0.24 -33.27
CA GLU A 451 0.82 -0.17 -31.81
C GLU A 451 -0.26 0.82 -31.37
N SER A 452 -0.22 2.05 -31.89
CA SER A 452 -1.23 3.07 -31.59
C SER A 452 -2.63 2.61 -31.97
N ASP A 453 -2.78 1.96 -33.13
CA ASP A 453 -4.08 1.50 -33.63
C ASP A 453 -4.67 0.36 -32.78
N VAL A 454 -3.85 -0.60 -32.33
CA VAL A 454 -4.27 -1.71 -31.47
C VAL A 454 -4.88 -1.22 -30.16
N TYR A 455 -4.21 -0.30 -29.46
CA TYR A 455 -4.74 0.22 -28.19
C TYR A 455 -5.84 1.27 -28.37
N ARG A 456 -6.18 1.62 -29.62
CA ARG A 456 -7.29 2.50 -30.01
C ARG A 456 -8.49 1.75 -30.63
N ILE A 457 -8.44 0.40 -30.74
CA ILE A 457 -9.56 -0.42 -31.25
C ILE A 457 -10.89 -0.10 -30.54
N ALA A 458 -10.83 0.15 -29.23
CA ALA A 458 -11.99 0.50 -28.43
C ALA A 458 -12.66 1.83 -28.86
N ASP A 459 -11.94 2.75 -29.50
CA ASP A 459 -12.49 4.00 -30.01
C ASP A 459 -13.14 3.80 -31.39
N VAL A 460 -12.53 2.96 -32.25
CA VAL A 460 -13.12 2.51 -33.52
C VAL A 460 -14.46 1.82 -33.25
N LEU A 461 -14.51 0.90 -32.31
CA LEU A 461 -15.74 0.20 -31.97
C LEU A 461 -16.86 1.12 -31.48
N ARG A 462 -16.54 2.14 -30.67
CA ARG A 462 -17.54 3.11 -30.20
C ARG A 462 -18.08 4.00 -31.32
N GLY A 463 -17.34 4.15 -32.42
CA GLY A 463 -17.76 4.88 -33.61
C GLY A 463 -18.52 4.03 -34.63
N ALA A 464 -18.52 2.70 -34.47
CA ALA A 464 -19.25 1.79 -35.35
C ALA A 464 -20.77 1.85 -35.11
N SER A 465 -21.56 1.48 -36.11
CA SER A 465 -23.02 1.36 -35.98
C SER A 465 -23.43 0.09 -35.21
N ASP A 466 -22.75 -1.02 -35.50
CA ASP A 466 -23.02 -2.35 -34.96
C ASP A 466 -21.72 -3.16 -34.82
N LEU A 467 -21.70 -4.07 -33.85
CA LEU A 467 -20.68 -5.11 -33.71
C LEU A 467 -21.23 -6.40 -34.31
N ILE A 468 -20.46 -7.05 -35.18
CA ILE A 468 -20.73 -8.42 -35.63
C ILE A 468 -19.64 -9.37 -35.15
N ILE A 469 -20.01 -10.60 -34.81
CA ILE A 469 -19.03 -11.66 -34.46
C ILE A 469 -19.03 -12.68 -35.59
N VAL A 470 -17.86 -13.00 -36.13
CA VAL A 470 -17.68 -14.00 -37.17
C VAL A 470 -16.97 -15.22 -36.60
N LEU A 471 -17.64 -16.37 -36.66
CA LEU A 471 -17.15 -17.66 -36.17
C LEU A 471 -16.82 -18.60 -37.33
N GLY A 472 -15.73 -19.34 -37.17
CA GLY A 472 -15.29 -20.36 -38.11
C GLY A 472 -14.76 -21.58 -37.37
N GLN A 473 -14.91 -22.77 -37.96
CA GLN A 473 -14.27 -23.96 -37.41
C GLN A 473 -12.74 -23.80 -37.55
N PRO A 474 -11.97 -23.97 -36.46
CA PRO A 474 -10.52 -23.89 -36.52
C PRO A 474 -9.97 -25.03 -37.39
N PRO A 475 -8.98 -24.75 -38.27
CA PRO A 475 -8.51 -25.73 -39.26
C PRO A 475 -7.72 -26.89 -38.65
N GLU A 476 -7.19 -26.72 -37.44
CA GLU A 476 -6.34 -27.72 -36.76
C GLU A 476 -7.14 -28.69 -35.86
N GLU A 477 -8.43 -28.45 -35.67
CA GLU A 477 -9.24 -29.22 -34.73
C GLU A 477 -10.05 -30.30 -35.47
N PRO A 478 -9.88 -31.59 -35.13
CA PRO A 478 -10.47 -32.70 -35.89
C PRO A 478 -11.97 -32.89 -35.64
N GLN A 479 -12.53 -32.26 -34.61
CA GLN A 479 -13.94 -32.37 -34.23
C GLN A 479 -14.65 -31.04 -34.45
N GLU A 480 -15.85 -31.08 -35.04
CA GLU A 480 -16.68 -29.88 -35.17
C GLU A 480 -17.12 -29.40 -33.79
N LEU A 481 -16.67 -28.20 -33.42
CA LEU A 481 -17.06 -27.55 -32.18
C LEU A 481 -18.47 -26.97 -32.29
N SER A 482 -19.20 -26.99 -31.18
CA SER A 482 -20.50 -26.32 -31.07
C SER A 482 -20.35 -24.79 -31.11
N VAL A 483 -21.45 -24.08 -31.40
CA VAL A 483 -21.44 -22.60 -31.45
C VAL A 483 -21.02 -21.98 -30.12
N ASP A 484 -21.47 -22.53 -29.00
CA ASP A 484 -21.10 -22.03 -27.67
C ASP A 484 -19.61 -22.29 -27.36
N GLU A 485 -19.03 -23.41 -27.82
CA GLU A 485 -17.59 -23.67 -27.69
C GLU A 485 -16.75 -22.73 -28.57
N LEU A 486 -17.18 -22.48 -29.81
CA LEU A 486 -16.54 -21.50 -30.69
C LEU A 486 -16.60 -20.08 -30.11
N LEU A 487 -17.71 -19.71 -29.47
CA LEU A 487 -17.86 -18.44 -28.78
C LEU A 487 -16.96 -18.36 -27.55
N LYS A 488 -16.87 -19.43 -26.75
CA LYS A 488 -15.92 -19.49 -25.62
C LYS A 488 -14.49 -19.32 -26.09
N GLN A 489 -14.07 -20.07 -27.10
CA GLN A 489 -12.73 -19.96 -27.69
C GLN A 489 -12.44 -18.54 -28.20
N TRP A 490 -13.43 -17.90 -28.84
CA TRP A 490 -13.32 -16.49 -29.23
C TRP A 490 -13.14 -15.58 -28.00
N GLY A 491 -13.95 -15.79 -26.96
CA GLY A 491 -14.05 -15.00 -25.74
C GLY A 491 -12.90 -15.12 -24.74
N GLU A 492 -12.03 -16.12 -24.86
CA GLU A 492 -10.85 -16.28 -24.01
C GLU A 492 -9.85 -15.12 -24.14
N ARG A 493 -9.92 -14.38 -25.25
CA ARG A 493 -8.96 -13.35 -25.63
C ARG A 493 -9.28 -12.02 -24.97
N MET A 494 -8.23 -11.32 -24.55
CA MET A 494 -8.31 -10.03 -23.85
C MET A 494 -9.23 -8.99 -24.52
N TRP A 495 -9.04 -8.72 -25.82
CA TRP A 495 -9.75 -7.64 -26.53
C TRP A 495 -11.24 -7.88 -26.76
N THR A 496 -11.70 -9.15 -26.73
CA THR A 496 -13.13 -9.47 -26.92
C THR A 496 -14.00 -8.92 -25.80
N PHE A 497 -13.42 -8.65 -24.63
CA PHE A 497 -14.15 -8.11 -23.50
C PHE A 497 -14.50 -6.63 -23.68
N PRO A 498 -13.53 -5.73 -23.93
CA PRO A 498 -13.85 -4.38 -24.42
C PRO A 498 -14.77 -4.39 -25.64
N GLU A 499 -14.62 -5.34 -26.56
CA GLU A 499 -15.46 -5.42 -27.76
C GLU A 499 -16.96 -5.59 -27.43
N VAL A 500 -17.30 -6.56 -26.58
CA VAL A 500 -18.70 -6.77 -26.20
C VAL A 500 -19.22 -5.60 -25.35
N LEU A 501 -18.43 -5.11 -24.39
CA LEU A 501 -18.87 -4.07 -23.45
C LEU A 501 -19.12 -2.72 -24.13
N LEU A 502 -18.28 -2.35 -25.10
CA LEU A 502 -18.32 -1.04 -25.74
C LEU A 502 -19.12 -1.01 -27.04
N SER A 503 -19.51 -2.18 -27.55
CA SER A 503 -20.33 -2.25 -28.76
C SER A 503 -21.64 -1.48 -28.61
N PRO A 504 -22.17 -0.90 -29.69
CA PRO A 504 -23.51 -0.32 -29.71
C PRO A 504 -24.60 -1.42 -29.67
N GLY A 505 -25.85 -1.05 -29.34
CA GLY A 505 -26.99 -1.98 -29.32
C GLY A 505 -27.11 -2.87 -28.07
N LYS A 506 -28.17 -3.70 -28.01
CA LYS A 506 -28.39 -4.70 -26.93
C LYS A 506 -28.16 -6.14 -27.39
N GLU A 507 -28.18 -6.36 -28.69
CA GLU A 507 -28.00 -7.66 -29.32
C GLU A 507 -26.80 -7.60 -30.26
N ILE A 508 -26.09 -8.72 -30.38
CA ILE A 508 -24.92 -8.87 -31.24
C ILE A 508 -25.22 -10.01 -32.22
N PRO A 509 -25.25 -9.75 -33.54
CA PRO A 509 -25.39 -10.78 -34.56
C PRO A 509 -24.10 -11.59 -34.72
N VAL A 510 -24.25 -12.92 -34.68
CA VAL A 510 -23.18 -13.90 -34.84
C VAL A 510 -23.32 -14.61 -36.19
N TYR A 511 -22.34 -14.45 -37.05
CA TYR A 511 -22.27 -15.11 -38.37
C TYR A 511 -21.34 -16.32 -38.29
N ILE A 512 -21.81 -17.47 -38.77
CA ILE A 512 -21.04 -18.70 -38.78
C ILE A 512 -20.66 -19.02 -40.23
N ARG A 513 -19.40 -19.39 -40.46
CA ARG A 513 -18.93 -19.85 -41.77
C ARG A 513 -19.80 -21.01 -42.28
N GLY A 514 -20.36 -20.85 -43.48
CA GLY A 514 -21.20 -21.87 -44.11
C GLY A 514 -22.69 -21.80 -43.73
N ASN A 515 -23.08 -20.93 -42.78
CA ASN A 515 -24.48 -20.65 -42.48
C ASN A 515 -24.86 -19.26 -43.04
N ASP A 516 -26.00 -19.19 -43.72
CA ASP A 516 -26.45 -17.96 -44.34
C ASP A 516 -27.22 -17.02 -43.41
N ASN A 517 -27.74 -17.51 -42.29
CA ASN A 517 -28.55 -16.73 -41.34
C ASN A 517 -27.78 -16.45 -40.04
N PRO A 518 -27.66 -15.18 -39.60
CA PRO A 518 -26.99 -14.84 -38.35
C PRO A 518 -27.84 -15.18 -37.13
N ILE A 519 -27.18 -15.53 -36.02
CA ILE A 519 -27.81 -15.77 -34.71
C ILE A 519 -27.67 -14.49 -33.89
N SER A 520 -28.79 -13.88 -33.47
CA SER A 520 -28.75 -12.70 -32.58
C SER A 520 -28.64 -13.16 -31.13
N ILE A 521 -27.60 -12.71 -30.41
CA ILE A 521 -27.40 -13.01 -28.99
C ILE A 521 -27.50 -11.71 -28.19
N ASN A 522 -28.29 -11.73 -27.11
CA ASN A 522 -28.37 -10.58 -26.21
C ASN A 522 -27.08 -10.45 -25.39
N LYS A 523 -26.53 -9.23 -25.28
CA LYS A 523 -25.30 -8.93 -24.54
C LYS A 523 -25.30 -9.49 -23.13
N ASN A 524 -26.46 -9.47 -22.48
CA ASN A 524 -26.62 -9.94 -21.12
C ASN A 524 -26.27 -11.45 -20.98
N GLN A 525 -26.46 -12.25 -22.03
CA GLN A 525 -26.14 -13.69 -22.03
C GLN A 525 -24.67 -13.97 -22.29
N PHE A 526 -23.88 -13.00 -22.78
CA PHE A 526 -22.45 -13.22 -23.07
C PHE A 526 -21.67 -13.59 -21.82
N ALA A 527 -21.95 -12.97 -20.68
CA ALA A 527 -21.24 -13.25 -19.43
C ALA A 527 -21.29 -14.73 -19.03
N GLY A 528 -22.44 -15.40 -19.20
CA GLY A 528 -22.59 -16.81 -18.85
C GLY A 528 -22.23 -17.80 -19.97
N ARG A 529 -22.25 -17.36 -21.23
CA ARG A 529 -21.99 -18.24 -22.40
C ARG A 529 -20.55 -18.20 -22.88
N VAL A 530 -19.91 -17.04 -22.78
CA VAL A 530 -18.64 -16.73 -23.46
C VAL A 530 -17.46 -16.69 -22.50
N TRP A 531 -17.66 -16.23 -21.27
CA TRP A 531 -16.57 -16.04 -20.31
C TRP A 531 -16.70 -16.95 -19.08
N GLU A 532 -15.55 -17.32 -18.50
CA GLU A 532 -15.49 -18.14 -17.28
C GLU A 532 -15.83 -17.33 -16.02
N ASP A 533 -15.52 -16.03 -16.01
CA ASP A 533 -15.76 -15.08 -14.92
C ASP A 533 -17.18 -14.50 -14.97
N ALA A 534 -18.19 -15.37 -15.09
CA ALA A 534 -19.57 -14.98 -15.36
C ALA A 534 -20.16 -14.02 -14.32
N HIS A 535 -19.81 -14.14 -13.03
CA HIS A 535 -20.37 -13.31 -11.97
C HIS A 535 -19.86 -11.87 -12.03
N GLU A 536 -18.55 -11.67 -12.17
CA GLU A 536 -17.92 -10.35 -12.23
C GLU A 536 -18.16 -9.67 -13.59
N SER A 537 -18.00 -10.42 -14.69
CA SER A 537 -18.22 -9.89 -16.03
C SER A 537 -19.68 -9.47 -16.26
N ARG A 538 -20.65 -10.17 -15.66
CA ARG A 538 -22.08 -9.81 -15.74
C ARG A 538 -22.38 -8.45 -15.14
N GLN A 539 -21.76 -8.12 -14.00
CA GLN A 539 -21.94 -6.81 -13.36
C GLN A 539 -21.50 -5.67 -14.29
N LEU A 540 -20.38 -5.86 -15.00
CA LEU A 540 -19.91 -4.89 -15.98
C LEU A 540 -20.83 -4.82 -17.20
N VAL A 541 -21.24 -5.95 -17.77
CA VAL A 541 -22.19 -5.97 -18.90
C VAL A 541 -23.48 -5.21 -18.56
N ASP A 542 -24.07 -5.51 -17.41
CA ASP A 542 -25.27 -4.83 -16.94
C ASP A 542 -25.01 -3.32 -16.72
N SER A 543 -23.82 -2.95 -16.25
CA SER A 543 -23.48 -1.55 -16.07
C SER A 543 -23.28 -0.78 -17.38
N TYR A 544 -22.72 -1.41 -18.42
CA TYR A 544 -22.58 -0.80 -19.75
C TYR A 544 -23.90 -0.76 -20.52
N ILE A 545 -24.82 -1.70 -20.27
CA ILE A 545 -26.19 -1.66 -20.82
C ILE A 545 -27.04 -0.58 -20.10
N GLY A 546 -26.66 -0.21 -18.88
CA GLY A 546 -27.38 0.77 -18.05
C GLY A 546 -28.43 0.15 -17.11
N THR A 547 -28.39 -1.17 -16.89
CA THR A 547 -29.25 -1.85 -15.91
C THR A 547 -28.70 -1.81 -14.48
N LEU A 548 -27.37 -1.67 -14.32
CA LEU A 548 -26.69 -1.58 -13.02
C LEU A 548 -25.84 -0.30 -12.89
N GLY A 549 -26.04 0.47 -11.83
CA GLY A 549 -25.26 1.68 -11.54
C GLY A 549 -24.00 1.38 -10.71
N LEU A 550 -22.90 0.95 -11.35
CA LEU A 550 -21.60 0.83 -10.69
C LEU A 550 -20.88 2.19 -10.62
N SER A 551 -20.14 2.43 -9.55
CA SER A 551 -19.23 3.58 -9.40
C SER A 551 -18.04 3.49 -10.36
N ARG A 552 -17.31 4.61 -10.57
CA ARG A 552 -16.11 4.62 -11.43
C ARG A 552 -15.03 3.70 -10.88
N LEU A 553 -14.86 3.69 -9.56
CA LEU A 553 -13.92 2.82 -8.86
C LEU A 553 -14.26 1.33 -9.07
N GLU A 554 -15.51 0.94 -8.82
CA GLU A 554 -15.97 -0.46 -9.01
C GLU A 554 -15.78 -0.90 -10.46
N LYS A 555 -16.16 -0.05 -11.43
CA LYS A 555 -15.95 -0.35 -12.86
C LYS A 555 -14.48 -0.61 -13.17
N ALA A 556 -13.57 0.22 -12.69
CA ALA A 556 -12.14 0.07 -12.96
C ALA A 556 -11.57 -1.20 -12.33
N VAL A 557 -11.92 -1.49 -11.07
CA VAL A 557 -11.42 -2.66 -10.32
C VAL A 557 -11.93 -3.96 -10.91
N ILE A 558 -13.25 -4.06 -11.16
CA ILE A 558 -13.85 -5.27 -11.74
C ILE A 558 -13.30 -5.46 -13.17
N ALA A 559 -13.18 -4.39 -13.96
CA ALA A 559 -12.68 -4.49 -15.33
C ALA A 559 -11.23 -4.96 -15.37
N LEU A 560 -10.38 -4.46 -14.46
CA LEU A 560 -9.01 -4.93 -14.32
C LEU A 560 -8.98 -6.43 -13.98
N GLY A 561 -9.74 -6.86 -12.97
CA GLY A 561 -9.80 -8.27 -12.58
C GLY A 561 -10.24 -9.18 -13.73
N CYS A 562 -11.26 -8.76 -14.48
CA CYS A 562 -11.71 -9.44 -15.69
C CYS A 562 -10.60 -9.52 -16.76
N LEU A 563 -9.91 -8.42 -17.07
CA LEU A 563 -8.85 -8.42 -18.08
C LEU A 563 -7.67 -9.33 -17.74
N TYR A 564 -7.27 -9.38 -16.47
CA TYR A 564 -6.17 -10.23 -15.99
C TYR A 564 -6.51 -11.73 -15.96
N ARG A 565 -7.80 -12.11 -15.97
CA ARG A 565 -8.22 -13.52 -16.10
C ARG A 565 -8.20 -14.04 -17.53
N ARG A 566 -8.06 -13.16 -18.53
CA ARG A 566 -8.11 -13.51 -19.96
C ARG A 566 -6.73 -13.85 -20.49
N LYS A 567 -6.69 -14.71 -21.51
CA LYS A 567 -5.44 -15.10 -22.17
C LYS A 567 -4.97 -13.96 -23.07
N THR A 568 -3.66 -13.70 -23.01
CA THR A 568 -2.97 -12.71 -23.85
C THR A 568 -1.60 -13.24 -24.24
N VAL A 569 -1.12 -12.88 -25.42
CA VAL A 569 0.26 -13.11 -25.86
C VAL A 569 1.01 -11.79 -25.62
N GLU A 570 1.79 -11.69 -24.56
CA GLU A 570 2.42 -10.41 -24.16
C GLU A 570 3.36 -9.86 -25.26
N TYR A 571 3.11 -8.63 -25.70
CA TYR A 571 3.99 -7.86 -26.59
C TYR A 571 4.67 -6.76 -25.78
N LEU A 572 3.88 -6.04 -24.98
CA LEU A 572 4.37 -5.18 -23.90
C LEU A 572 4.02 -5.82 -22.58
N MET A 573 4.88 -5.62 -21.58
CA MET A 573 4.56 -6.08 -20.23
C MET A 573 3.22 -5.48 -19.76
N GLY A 574 2.90 -4.23 -20.12
CA GLY A 574 1.70 -3.52 -19.69
C GLY A 574 0.39 -3.76 -20.46
N ASP A 575 0.31 -4.74 -21.36
CA ASP A 575 -0.82 -4.87 -22.30
C ASP A 575 -2.21 -4.93 -21.65
N GLN A 576 -2.36 -5.69 -20.57
CA GLN A 576 -3.63 -5.79 -19.85
C GLN A 576 -4.03 -4.47 -19.18
N ALA A 577 -3.05 -3.70 -18.69
CA ALA A 577 -3.30 -2.36 -18.16
C ALA A 577 -3.67 -1.37 -19.28
N TYR A 578 -3.04 -1.46 -20.45
CA TYR A 578 -3.39 -0.65 -21.62
C TYR A 578 -4.71 -1.09 -22.27
N ALA A 579 -5.15 -2.35 -22.14
CA ALA A 579 -6.49 -2.74 -22.55
C ALA A 579 -7.58 -2.10 -21.67
N LEU A 580 -7.32 -1.97 -20.36
CA LEU A 580 -8.19 -1.24 -19.44
C LEU A 580 -8.35 0.23 -19.85
N MET A 581 -7.30 0.82 -20.42
CA MET A 581 -7.35 2.16 -20.97
C MET A 581 -8.54 2.34 -21.90
N GLY A 582 -8.84 1.34 -22.74
CA GLY A 582 -9.99 1.34 -23.65
C GLY A 582 -11.35 1.50 -22.96
N LEU A 583 -11.48 1.18 -21.67
CA LEU A 583 -12.73 1.29 -20.88
C LEU A 583 -12.84 2.60 -20.10
N LEU A 584 -11.75 3.34 -19.92
CA LEU A 584 -11.73 4.59 -19.16
C LEU A 584 -12.02 5.82 -20.06
N ARG A 585 -11.88 7.04 -19.52
CA ARG A 585 -12.13 8.28 -20.26
C ARG A 585 -10.90 8.79 -21.01
N LEU A 586 -9.74 8.83 -20.34
CA LEU A 586 -8.50 9.38 -20.86
C LEU A 586 -7.57 8.26 -21.33
N ARG A 587 -6.79 8.57 -22.39
CA ARG A 587 -5.86 7.67 -23.08
C ARG A 587 -4.44 8.24 -22.97
N PRO A 588 -3.69 7.96 -21.90
CA PRO A 588 -2.30 8.39 -21.83
C PRO A 588 -1.46 7.71 -22.93
N GLN A 589 -0.39 8.38 -23.35
CA GLN A 589 0.56 7.80 -24.29
C GLN A 589 1.24 6.56 -23.70
N ILE A 590 1.38 5.56 -24.56
CA ILE A 590 1.92 4.24 -24.24
C ILE A 590 3.44 4.33 -24.19
N ASP A 591 4.02 3.62 -23.24
CA ASP A 591 5.46 3.58 -23.07
C ASP A 591 5.90 2.12 -23.02
N ALA A 592 6.62 1.69 -24.06
CA ALA A 592 7.09 0.32 -24.17
C ALA A 592 8.05 -0.09 -23.04
N THR A 593 8.59 0.87 -22.28
CA THR A 593 9.46 0.61 -21.13
C THR A 593 8.70 0.47 -19.80
N ASP A 594 7.37 0.64 -19.79
CA ASP A 594 6.55 0.46 -18.59
C ASP A 594 6.41 -1.03 -18.23
N THR A 595 6.54 -1.32 -16.94
CA THR A 595 6.05 -2.57 -16.36
C THR A 595 4.52 -2.60 -16.29
N GLN A 596 3.95 -3.77 -15.98
CA GLN A 596 2.51 -3.93 -15.70
C GLN A 596 1.96 -2.90 -14.70
N PHE A 597 2.64 -2.76 -13.56
CA PHE A 597 2.22 -1.84 -12.51
C PHE A 597 2.43 -0.36 -12.91
N GLN A 598 3.53 -0.04 -13.60
CA GLN A 598 3.77 1.34 -14.07
C GLN A 598 2.74 1.77 -15.11
N ALA A 599 2.38 0.90 -16.05
CA ALA A 599 1.33 1.15 -17.04
C ALA A 599 -0.03 1.42 -16.35
N PHE A 600 -0.37 0.61 -15.35
CA PHE A 600 -1.56 0.84 -14.52
C PHE A 600 -1.49 2.14 -13.73
N ALA A 601 -0.35 2.44 -13.09
CA ALA A 601 -0.17 3.69 -12.35
C ALA A 601 -0.30 4.92 -13.26
N ARG A 602 0.22 4.84 -14.49
CA ARG A 602 0.08 5.88 -15.51
C ARG A 602 -1.37 6.09 -15.86
N LEU A 603 -2.11 5.00 -16.05
CA LEU A 603 -3.52 5.04 -16.36
C LEU A 603 -4.35 5.62 -15.22
N SER A 604 -4.08 5.21 -13.98
CA SER A 604 -4.76 5.70 -12.76
C SER A 604 -4.39 7.14 -12.41
N MET A 605 -3.21 7.62 -12.81
CA MET A 605 -2.82 9.01 -12.62
C MET A 605 -3.45 9.92 -13.68
N ALA A 606 -3.55 9.43 -14.92
CA ALA A 606 -4.21 10.15 -16.01
C ALA A 606 -5.72 10.20 -15.83
N ASN A 607 -6.34 9.11 -15.39
CA ASN A 607 -7.77 9.03 -15.13
C ASN A 607 -8.09 9.28 -13.66
N ASP A 608 -8.93 10.26 -13.37
CA ASP A 608 -9.46 10.47 -12.01
C ASP A 608 -10.51 9.39 -11.68
N SER A 609 -10.02 8.20 -11.32
CA SER A 609 -10.80 7.02 -10.92
C SER A 609 -10.98 6.97 -9.39
N ASP A 610 -11.36 8.10 -8.78
CA ASP A 610 -11.59 8.24 -7.33
C ASP A 610 -10.39 7.81 -6.47
N GLU A 611 -9.16 8.21 -6.87
CA GLU A 611 -7.91 7.95 -6.14
C GLU A 611 -7.64 6.43 -5.94
N LEU A 612 -7.92 5.64 -6.98
CA LEU A 612 -7.77 4.17 -6.98
C LEU A 612 -6.37 3.71 -6.54
N LEU A 613 -5.31 4.33 -7.07
CA LEU A 613 -3.94 3.92 -6.76
C LEU A 613 -3.56 4.27 -5.32
N GLU A 614 -3.97 5.45 -4.84
CA GLU A 614 -3.79 5.89 -3.47
C GLU A 614 -4.48 4.93 -2.47
N ARG A 615 -5.70 4.47 -2.80
CA ARG A 615 -6.43 3.45 -2.02
C ARG A 615 -5.70 2.12 -2.00
N TYR A 616 -5.22 1.66 -3.16
CA TYR A 616 -4.47 0.40 -3.30
C TYR A 616 -3.17 0.38 -2.49
N ILE A 617 -2.43 1.50 -2.45
CA ILE A 617 -1.22 1.64 -1.63
C ILE A 617 -1.53 1.36 -0.14
N CYS A 618 -2.73 1.70 0.32
CA CYS A 618 -3.19 1.55 1.70
C CYS A 618 -3.79 0.18 2.05
N THR A 619 -3.84 -0.79 1.12
CA THR A 619 -4.29 -2.15 1.41
C THR A 619 -3.14 -3.04 1.91
N LEU A 620 -3.46 -4.06 2.70
CA LEU A 620 -2.54 -5.13 3.08
C LEU A 620 -2.89 -6.37 2.26
N PRO A 621 -1.99 -6.90 1.40
CA PRO A 621 -2.28 -8.14 0.68
C PRO A 621 -2.46 -9.32 1.66
N LYS A 622 -3.36 -10.25 1.32
CA LYS A 622 -3.62 -11.47 2.12
C LYS A 622 -2.46 -12.45 2.08
N SER A 623 -1.73 -12.49 0.97
CA SER A 623 -0.53 -13.30 0.81
C SER A 623 0.62 -12.50 0.20
N LEU A 624 1.86 -12.90 0.49
CA LEU A 624 3.06 -12.22 -0.01
C LEU A 624 3.20 -12.26 -1.54
N ASP A 625 2.68 -13.32 -2.17
CA ASP A 625 2.75 -13.54 -3.61
C ASP A 625 1.45 -13.15 -4.31
N GLN A 626 0.54 -12.45 -3.61
CA GLN A 626 -0.64 -11.87 -4.21
C GLN A 626 -0.21 -10.90 -5.32
N PRO A 627 -0.67 -11.11 -6.56
CA PRO A 627 -0.34 -10.19 -7.64
C PRO A 627 -1.02 -8.84 -7.42
N TRP A 628 -0.40 -7.77 -7.91
CA TRP A 628 -0.84 -6.41 -7.61
C TRP A 628 -2.26 -6.08 -8.11
N TYR A 629 -2.71 -6.74 -9.19
CA TYR A 629 -4.05 -6.55 -9.76
C TYR A 629 -5.14 -7.20 -8.90
N ASN A 630 -4.79 -8.16 -8.03
CA ASN A 630 -5.69 -8.59 -6.97
C ASN A 630 -5.60 -7.56 -5.83
N MET A 631 -6.64 -6.74 -5.70
CA MET A 631 -6.68 -5.64 -4.73
C MET A 631 -7.43 -5.99 -3.44
N GLU A 632 -7.58 -7.29 -3.13
CA GLU A 632 -8.13 -7.74 -1.85
C GLU A 632 -7.26 -7.31 -0.65
N ASP A 633 -7.93 -6.87 0.42
CA ASP A 633 -7.31 -6.43 1.67
C ASP A 633 -7.41 -7.53 2.75
N ALA A 634 -6.38 -7.65 3.60
CA ALA A 634 -6.34 -8.61 4.71
C ALA A 634 -7.34 -8.28 5.83
N TYR A 635 -7.91 -7.08 5.83
CA TYR A 635 -8.99 -6.68 6.72
C TYR A 635 -10.39 -6.89 6.11
N ASP A 636 -10.46 -7.49 4.91
CA ASP A 636 -11.67 -7.66 4.11
C ASP A 636 -12.43 -6.35 3.83
N SER A 637 -11.71 -5.22 3.87
CA SER A 637 -12.21 -3.90 3.53
C SER A 637 -12.25 -3.71 2.02
N SER A 638 -13.33 -3.14 1.51
CA SER A 638 -13.40 -2.79 0.09
C SER A 638 -12.60 -1.52 -0.20
N LEU A 639 -12.09 -1.38 -1.42
CA LEU A 639 -11.32 -0.19 -1.80
C LEU A 639 -12.11 1.12 -1.65
N TRP A 640 -13.43 1.10 -1.89
CA TRP A 640 -14.29 2.28 -1.72
C TRP A 640 -14.44 2.72 -0.26
N ASP A 641 -14.20 1.84 0.72
CA ASP A 641 -14.29 2.16 2.16
C ASP A 641 -13.03 2.85 2.70
N ILE A 642 -11.96 2.89 1.90
CA ILE A 642 -10.69 3.53 2.23
C ILE A 642 -10.67 4.94 1.65
N TYR A 643 -10.61 5.96 2.51
CA TYR A 643 -10.59 7.36 2.10
C TYR A 643 -9.17 7.92 2.22
N PRO A 644 -8.41 7.99 1.12
CA PRO A 644 -7.08 8.59 1.13
C PRO A 644 -7.17 10.10 1.30
N TYR A 645 -6.15 10.66 1.94
CA TYR A 645 -5.87 12.11 1.95
C TYR A 645 -4.48 12.42 1.41
N THR A 646 -3.81 11.38 0.90
CA THR A 646 -2.53 11.45 0.20
C THR A 646 -2.77 11.39 -1.28
N GLN A 647 -1.79 11.84 -2.06
CA GLN A 647 -1.89 11.89 -3.51
C GLN A 647 -0.64 11.28 -4.15
N VAL A 648 -0.81 10.46 -5.19
CA VAL A 648 0.31 10.04 -6.02
C VAL A 648 0.71 11.21 -6.91
N ALA A 649 1.95 11.67 -6.71
CA ALA A 649 2.55 12.80 -7.40
C ALA A 649 3.40 12.38 -8.62
N ALA A 650 3.95 11.17 -8.63
CA ALA A 650 4.78 10.69 -9.73
C ALA A 650 4.92 9.17 -9.79
N ILE A 651 5.34 8.66 -10.94
CA ILE A 651 5.68 7.26 -11.20
C ILE A 651 7.18 7.18 -11.44
N CYS A 652 7.83 6.26 -10.75
CA CYS A 652 9.27 6.03 -10.81
C CYS A 652 9.60 4.67 -11.41
N ASP A 653 10.88 4.43 -11.66
CA ASP A 653 11.38 3.14 -12.10
C ASP A 653 11.19 2.04 -11.03
N ASN A 654 11.20 0.78 -11.44
CA ASN A 654 11.12 -0.41 -10.57
C ASN A 654 9.82 -0.53 -9.73
N ASP A 655 8.65 -0.28 -10.33
CA ASP A 655 7.34 -0.41 -9.67
C ASP A 655 7.19 0.45 -8.40
N THR A 656 7.69 1.69 -8.48
CA THR A 656 7.62 2.65 -7.38
C THR A 656 6.85 3.91 -7.78
N VAL A 657 6.24 4.55 -6.79
CA VAL A 657 5.46 5.77 -6.94
C VAL A 657 5.90 6.80 -5.91
N ILE A 658 5.72 8.08 -6.21
CA ILE A 658 5.95 9.16 -5.25
C ILE A 658 4.62 9.56 -4.65
N LEU A 659 4.49 9.44 -3.34
CA LEU A 659 3.33 9.85 -2.57
C LEU A 659 3.60 11.21 -1.91
N ASP A 660 2.64 12.13 -2.01
CA ASP A 660 2.65 13.43 -1.33
C ASP A 660 1.51 13.51 -0.30
N GLY A 661 1.70 14.36 0.72
CA GLY A 661 0.68 14.63 1.74
C GLY A 661 0.62 13.66 2.92
N ALA A 662 1.52 12.69 3.01
CA ALA A 662 1.52 11.70 4.09
C ALA A 662 1.99 12.30 5.43
N PHE A 663 1.49 11.74 6.52
CA PHE A 663 2.03 11.96 7.86
C PHE A 663 2.89 10.77 8.26
N ALA A 664 4.04 11.00 8.88
CA ALA A 664 4.93 9.91 9.27
C ALA A 664 5.43 10.04 10.70
N ALA A 665 5.69 8.86 11.28
CA ALA A 665 6.43 8.70 12.52
C ALA A 665 7.57 7.69 12.31
N SER A 666 8.73 7.99 12.87
CA SER A 666 9.83 7.03 12.96
C SER A 666 9.60 6.07 14.13
N VAL A 667 9.96 4.81 13.93
CA VAL A 667 9.89 3.78 14.97
C VAL A 667 11.25 3.61 15.62
N ALA A 668 11.30 3.69 16.95
CA ALA A 668 12.50 3.40 17.72
C ALA A 668 12.66 1.89 17.89
N TRP A 669 13.52 1.29 17.05
CA TRP A 669 13.83 -0.14 17.08
C TRP A 669 15.03 -0.50 17.95
N ASP A 670 15.91 0.45 18.26
CA ASP A 670 17.17 0.17 18.93
C ASP A 670 16.99 -0.11 20.42
N SER A 671 16.28 0.76 21.13
CA SER A 671 15.98 0.60 22.54
C SER A 671 14.80 1.47 22.94
N PHE A 672 14.17 1.12 24.06
CA PHE A 672 13.25 2.02 24.70
C PHE A 672 13.99 3.27 25.20
N PHE A 673 13.28 4.38 25.37
CA PHE A 673 13.77 5.55 26.07
C PHE A 673 12.74 5.98 27.12
N PRO A 674 13.15 6.67 28.21
CA PRO A 674 12.21 7.11 29.23
C PRO A 674 11.20 8.11 28.66
N ILE A 675 9.92 7.85 28.94
CA ILE A 675 8.78 8.63 28.41
C ILE A 675 8.32 9.60 29.48
N ASN A 676 8.13 10.87 29.10
CA ASN A 676 7.50 11.82 30.00
C ASN A 676 6.00 11.54 30.11
N TYR A 677 5.49 11.52 31.34
CA TYR A 677 4.07 11.41 31.63
C TYR A 677 3.66 12.39 32.73
N THR A 678 2.41 12.79 32.66
CA THR A 678 1.72 13.59 33.64
C THR A 678 0.76 12.70 34.43
N SER A 679 0.70 12.94 35.73
CA SER A 679 -0.26 12.30 36.62
C SER A 679 -1.12 13.38 37.28
N ASN A 680 -2.42 13.13 37.42
CA ASN A 680 -3.31 14.00 38.16
C ASN A 680 -2.80 14.26 39.58
N PHE A 681 -2.92 15.50 40.03
CA PHE A 681 -2.50 15.90 41.37
C PHE A 681 -3.29 15.14 42.43
N SER A 682 -2.59 14.38 43.27
CA SER A 682 -3.19 13.65 44.37
C SER A 682 -2.33 13.83 45.62
N LEU A 683 -2.91 14.46 46.65
CA LEU A 683 -2.24 14.66 47.94
C LEU A 683 -1.91 13.32 48.60
N THR A 684 -2.79 12.32 48.47
CA THR A 684 -2.57 10.99 49.04
C THR A 684 -1.40 10.28 48.36
N ARG A 685 -1.25 10.38 47.03
CA ARG A 685 -0.10 9.82 46.30
C ARG A 685 1.20 10.53 46.64
N LYS A 686 1.18 11.88 46.70
CA LYS A 686 2.36 12.66 47.09
C LYS A 686 2.78 12.33 48.53
N ALA A 687 1.84 12.27 49.47
CA ALA A 687 2.11 11.89 50.85
C ALA A 687 2.69 10.47 50.95
N ALA A 688 2.14 9.50 50.21
CA ALA A 688 2.68 8.15 50.16
C ALA A 688 4.13 8.11 49.64
N LEU A 689 4.42 8.87 48.58
CA LEU A 689 5.77 8.97 48.00
C LEU A 689 6.76 9.63 48.98
N TYR A 690 6.35 10.72 49.64
CA TYR A 690 7.14 11.36 50.70
C TYR A 690 7.38 10.42 51.89
N LEU A 691 6.34 9.79 52.41
CA LEU A 691 6.46 8.83 53.51
C LEU A 691 7.42 7.70 53.16
N MET A 692 7.35 7.14 51.95
CA MET A 692 8.25 6.07 51.51
C MET A 692 9.69 6.56 51.32
N ASN A 693 9.89 7.70 50.66
CA ASN A 693 11.24 8.21 50.36
C ASN A 693 11.99 8.65 51.61
N TYR A 694 11.29 9.27 52.56
CA TYR A 694 11.91 9.80 53.79
C TYR A 694 11.82 8.84 54.99
N ASN A 695 11.18 7.66 54.83
CA ASN A 695 10.98 6.72 55.94
C ASN A 695 12.30 6.36 56.64
N PHE A 696 13.34 6.08 55.87
CA PHE A 696 14.61 5.61 56.43
C PHE A 696 15.39 6.73 57.16
N PHE A 697 15.10 8.02 56.92
CA PHE A 697 15.61 9.09 57.77
C PHE A 697 15.04 9.00 59.19
N LEU A 698 13.78 8.60 59.37
CA LEU A 698 13.18 8.41 60.70
C LEU A 698 13.94 7.32 61.48
N PHE A 699 14.36 6.25 60.80
CA PHE A 699 15.23 5.23 61.39
C PHE A 699 16.61 5.78 61.77
N LEU A 700 17.29 6.49 60.86
CA LEU A 700 18.59 7.10 61.12
C LEU A 700 18.56 8.11 62.27
N PHE A 701 17.52 8.93 62.37
CA PHE A 701 17.35 9.88 63.48
C PHE A 701 16.97 9.19 64.79
N SER A 702 16.28 8.04 64.77
CA SER A 702 15.96 7.29 66.00
C SER A 702 17.18 6.65 66.68
N LEU A 703 18.20 6.25 65.90
CA LEU A 703 19.37 5.53 66.40
C LEU A 703 20.19 6.32 67.45
N PRO A 704 20.54 7.60 67.26
CA PRO A 704 21.24 8.42 68.25
C PRO A 704 20.51 8.55 69.60
N PHE A 705 19.18 8.72 69.58
CA PHE A 705 18.37 8.85 70.80
C PHE A 705 18.30 7.56 71.62
N LEU A 706 18.49 6.40 70.97
CA LEU A 706 18.49 5.08 71.62
C LEU A 706 19.89 4.66 72.08
N ALA A 707 20.94 5.02 71.33
CA ALA A 707 22.30 4.54 71.57
C ALA A 707 23.15 5.45 72.47
N LEU A 708 22.97 6.78 72.41
CA LEU A 708 23.83 7.73 73.12
C LEU A 708 23.31 8.04 74.53
N PRO A 709 24.11 7.82 75.60
CA PRO A 709 23.68 8.07 76.98
C PRO A 709 23.36 9.54 77.28
N LEU A 710 23.95 10.49 76.54
CA LEU A 710 23.70 11.93 76.66
C LEU A 710 22.28 12.34 76.22
N LEU A 711 21.64 11.57 75.34
CA LEU A 711 20.32 11.88 74.76
C LEU A 711 19.18 11.08 75.42
N ARG A 712 19.45 10.36 76.51
CA ARG A 712 18.48 9.49 77.20
C ARG A 712 17.26 10.21 77.75
N SER A 713 17.36 11.50 78.08
CA SER A 713 16.20 12.31 78.51
C SER A 713 15.15 12.46 77.39
N ALA A 714 15.55 12.28 76.13
CA ALA A 714 14.68 12.33 74.96
C ALA A 714 14.36 10.93 74.38
N LEU A 715 14.55 9.85 75.15
CA LEU A 715 14.32 8.46 74.71
C LEU A 715 12.90 8.26 74.14
N VAL A 716 11.90 8.91 74.74
CA VAL A 716 10.50 8.86 74.28
C VAL A 716 10.37 9.32 72.83
N ILE A 717 11.10 10.35 72.41
CA ILE A 717 11.11 10.86 71.03
C ILE A 717 11.70 9.81 70.09
N GLY A 718 12.82 9.18 70.47
CA GLY A 718 13.44 8.09 69.71
C GLY A 718 12.51 6.89 69.51
N VAL A 719 11.77 6.50 70.56
CA VAL A 719 10.80 5.39 70.50
C VAL A 719 9.62 5.72 69.58
N ILE A 720 9.09 6.95 69.65
CA ILE A 720 8.00 7.40 68.76
C ILE A 720 8.45 7.35 67.29
N LEU A 721 9.64 7.88 66.97
CA LEU A 721 10.19 7.84 65.60
C LEU A 721 10.36 6.41 65.09
N LEU A 722 10.82 5.49 65.94
CA LEU A 722 10.97 4.07 65.59
C LEU A 722 9.61 3.41 65.30
N ILE A 723 8.58 3.70 66.12
CA ILE A 723 7.21 3.18 65.89
C ILE A 723 6.65 3.67 64.56
N ILE A 724 6.84 4.95 64.23
CA ILE A 724 6.41 5.52 62.94
C ILE A 724 7.14 4.82 61.79
N PHE A 725 8.46 4.66 61.89
CA PHE A 725 9.25 3.94 60.89
C PHE A 725 8.74 2.52 60.64
N VAL A 726 8.53 1.74 61.70
CA VAL A 726 8.03 0.36 61.61
C VAL A 726 6.63 0.33 60.99
N SER A 727 5.77 1.28 61.35
CA SER A 727 4.41 1.38 60.81
C SER A 727 4.41 1.64 59.30
N VAL A 728 5.20 2.62 58.83
CA VAL A 728 5.33 2.95 57.40
C VAL A 728 6.01 1.80 56.65
N TRP A 729 7.02 1.17 57.24
CA TRP A 729 7.71 0.00 56.65
C TRP A 729 6.74 -1.16 56.40
N LEU A 730 5.92 -1.51 57.39
CA LEU A 730 4.91 -2.57 57.24
C LEU A 730 3.82 -2.20 56.22
N TRP A 731 3.50 -0.92 56.07
CA TRP A 731 2.50 -0.43 55.10
C TRP A 731 3.07 -0.16 53.70
N THR A 732 4.39 -0.20 53.55
CA THR A 732 5.08 0.16 52.31
C THR A 732 4.54 -0.59 51.07
N PRO A 733 4.25 -1.91 51.09
CA PRO A 733 3.71 -2.59 49.91
C PRO A 733 2.38 -2.00 49.40
N LYS A 734 1.51 -1.53 50.31
CA LYS A 734 0.25 -0.85 49.95
C LYS A 734 0.52 0.58 49.47
N LEU A 735 1.45 1.29 50.12
CA LEU A 735 1.84 2.65 49.72
C LEU A 735 2.47 2.68 48.33
N VAL A 736 3.26 1.66 47.94
CA VAL A 736 3.82 1.52 46.58
C VAL A 736 2.70 1.44 45.55
N LYS A 737 1.70 0.57 45.77
CA LYS A 737 0.54 0.45 44.87
C LYS A 737 -0.24 1.76 44.78
N LEU A 738 -0.41 2.47 45.89
CA LEU A 738 -1.09 3.77 45.91
C LEU A 738 -0.30 4.83 45.15
N ALA A 739 1.02 4.93 45.40
CA ALA A 739 1.90 5.94 44.83
C ALA A 739 2.09 5.76 43.32
N TYR A 740 2.37 4.53 42.89
CA TYR A 740 2.73 4.20 41.51
C TYR A 740 1.63 3.53 40.70
N GLY A 741 0.49 3.13 41.27
CA GLY A 741 -0.58 2.43 40.55
C GLY A 741 -1.62 3.32 39.87
N GLY A 742 -1.40 4.64 39.81
CA GLY A 742 -2.34 5.57 39.20
C GLY A 742 -2.37 5.56 37.68
N LYS A 743 -3.52 5.87 37.07
CA LYS A 743 -3.61 6.17 35.63
C LYS A 743 -2.87 7.48 35.29
N PHE A 744 -2.31 7.55 34.09
CA PHE A 744 -1.69 8.75 33.55
C PHE A 744 -2.74 9.65 32.92
N SER A 745 -2.57 10.96 33.05
CA SER A 745 -3.47 11.97 32.46
C SER A 745 -3.01 12.44 31.09
N GLY A 746 -1.73 12.28 30.78
CA GLY A 746 -1.13 12.64 29.51
C GLY A 746 0.28 12.04 29.45
N GLN A 747 0.68 11.60 28.28
CA GLN A 747 1.88 10.80 28.05
C GLN A 747 2.48 11.20 26.72
N GLN A 748 3.80 11.23 26.66
CA GLN A 748 4.49 11.56 25.42
C GLN A 748 4.25 10.47 24.37
N ALA A 749 3.96 10.90 23.15
CA ALA A 749 3.80 10.01 22.01
C ALA A 749 5.15 9.45 21.55
N ALA A 750 5.27 8.13 21.53
CA ALA A 750 6.43 7.42 21.00
C ALA A 750 6.00 6.06 20.43
N MET A 751 6.67 5.64 19.37
CA MET A 751 6.49 4.33 18.76
C MET A 751 7.78 3.52 18.96
N PHE A 752 7.66 2.38 19.64
CA PHE A 752 8.76 1.45 19.80
C PHE A 752 8.46 0.15 19.07
N GLY A 753 9.48 -0.40 18.42
CA GLY A 753 9.39 -1.68 17.74
C GLY A 753 10.24 -2.74 18.44
N VAL A 754 9.69 -3.95 18.58
CA VAL A 754 10.40 -5.13 19.08
C VAL A 754 10.23 -6.29 18.10
N GLU A 755 11.31 -6.97 17.74
CA GLU A 755 11.28 -8.23 16.99
C GLU A 755 10.89 -9.37 17.95
N GLY A 756 9.82 -10.09 17.61
CA GLY A 756 9.20 -11.12 18.43
C GLY A 756 7.99 -10.63 19.23
N TYR A 757 7.41 -11.55 19.99
CA TYR A 757 6.26 -11.30 20.86
C TYR A 757 6.72 -10.89 22.27
N ILE A 758 6.33 -9.70 22.69
CA ILE A 758 6.50 -9.21 24.06
C ILE A 758 5.13 -8.86 24.64
N ASN A 759 4.88 -9.29 25.87
CA ASN A 759 3.57 -9.10 26.50
C ASN A 759 3.42 -7.70 27.11
N ALA A 760 2.19 -7.21 27.19
CA ALA A 760 1.88 -5.83 27.58
C ALA A 760 2.42 -5.47 28.97
N ALA A 761 2.33 -6.41 29.93
CA ALA A 761 2.87 -6.21 31.28
C ALA A 761 4.40 -6.03 31.32
N THR A 762 5.13 -6.69 30.42
CA THR A 762 6.59 -6.51 30.32
C THR A 762 6.94 -5.18 29.70
N VAL A 763 6.20 -4.76 28.67
CA VAL A 763 6.36 -3.43 28.07
C VAL A 763 6.11 -2.34 29.12
N GLU A 764 5.02 -2.43 29.88
CA GLU A 764 4.71 -1.46 30.93
C GLU A 764 5.82 -1.42 32.00
N LYS A 765 6.29 -2.59 32.44
CA LYS A 765 7.38 -2.68 33.41
C LYS A 765 8.70 -2.12 32.88
N ALA A 766 9.00 -2.30 31.59
CA ALA A 766 10.22 -1.80 30.98
C ALA A 766 10.22 -0.28 30.81
N LEU A 767 9.07 0.32 30.48
CA LEU A 767 8.90 1.76 30.27
C LEU A 767 8.67 2.52 31.58
N PHE A 768 7.74 2.06 32.41
CA PHE A 768 7.24 2.76 33.60
C PHE A 768 7.68 2.12 34.93
N GLY A 769 8.44 1.02 34.88
CA GLY A 769 9.06 0.40 36.05
C GLY A 769 8.15 -0.59 36.80
N GLY A 770 6.87 -0.66 36.50
CA GLY A 770 5.94 -1.63 37.10
C GLY A 770 4.81 -2.01 36.14
N ALA A 771 4.18 -3.16 36.38
CA ALA A 771 3.00 -3.61 35.65
C ALA A 771 1.76 -3.31 36.49
N PHE A 772 0.99 -2.29 36.08
CA PHE A 772 -0.22 -1.83 36.74
C PHE A 772 -1.46 -1.94 35.84
N GLY A 773 -1.34 -2.56 34.67
CA GLY A 773 -2.45 -2.77 33.74
C GLY A 773 -2.82 -1.51 32.96
N ARG A 774 -1.86 -0.62 32.71
CA ARG A 774 -2.10 0.61 31.94
C ARG A 774 -2.03 0.42 30.43
N VAL A 775 -1.23 -0.55 30.01
CA VAL A 775 -0.99 -0.86 28.61
C VAL A 775 -1.88 -2.03 28.23
N SER A 776 -2.69 -1.86 27.19
CA SER A 776 -3.62 -2.88 26.69
C SER A 776 -3.23 -3.37 25.30
N TRP A 777 -3.74 -4.53 24.92
CA TRP A 777 -3.64 -4.99 23.53
C TRP A 777 -4.60 -4.20 22.65
N SER A 778 -4.14 -3.88 21.43
CA SER A 778 -4.97 -3.26 20.41
C SER A 778 -6.12 -4.18 19.97
N ILE A 779 -7.32 -3.60 19.81
CA ILE A 779 -8.56 -4.35 19.52
C ILE A 779 -8.57 -4.89 18.08
N ASN A 780 -8.26 -4.04 17.10
CA ASN A 780 -8.43 -4.30 15.68
C ASN A 780 -7.36 -3.60 14.82
N ALA A 781 -6.19 -3.33 15.41
CA ALA A 781 -5.10 -2.63 14.72
C ALA A 781 -4.41 -3.49 13.66
N SER A 782 -4.32 -4.80 13.87
CA SER A 782 -3.68 -5.76 12.95
C SER A 782 -4.61 -6.93 12.63
N PRO A 783 -4.36 -7.72 11.57
CA PRO A 783 -5.07 -8.98 11.36
C PRO A 783 -4.85 -10.01 12.47
N LEU A 784 -3.78 -9.86 13.28
CA LEU A 784 -3.50 -10.72 14.42
C LEU A 784 -4.20 -10.25 15.71
N SER A 785 -4.72 -9.02 15.76
CA SER A 785 -5.38 -8.47 16.93
C SER A 785 -6.64 -9.27 17.28
N LYS A 786 -6.84 -9.54 18.57
CA LYS A 786 -8.00 -10.28 19.08
C LYS A 786 -8.69 -9.47 20.17
N SER A 787 -10.02 -9.53 20.19
CA SER A 787 -10.84 -8.83 21.17
C SER A 787 -11.99 -9.69 21.66
N ILE A 788 -12.37 -9.52 22.92
CA ILE A 788 -13.54 -10.17 23.53
C ILE A 788 -14.48 -9.12 24.13
N LEU A 789 -15.73 -9.50 24.34
CA LEU A 789 -16.68 -8.70 25.11
C LEU A 789 -16.57 -9.08 26.58
N ASN A 790 -16.45 -8.07 27.44
CA ASN A 790 -16.45 -8.24 28.88
C ASN A 790 -17.88 -8.44 29.42
N GLU A 791 -18.03 -8.77 30.71
CA GLU A 791 -19.34 -8.93 31.37
C GLU A 791 -20.26 -7.70 31.20
N HIS A 792 -19.67 -6.50 31.06
CA HIS A 792 -20.39 -5.25 30.85
C HIS A 792 -20.72 -4.94 29.38
N GLY A 793 -20.42 -5.84 28.44
CA GLY A 793 -20.62 -5.62 27.00
C GLY A 793 -19.56 -4.72 26.34
N GLU A 794 -18.49 -4.39 27.05
CA GLU A 794 -17.37 -3.59 26.53
C GLU A 794 -16.40 -4.46 25.73
N ARG A 795 -15.88 -3.96 24.60
CA ARG A 795 -14.90 -4.69 23.79
C ARG A 795 -13.48 -4.37 24.26
N ILE A 796 -12.75 -5.41 24.66
CA ILE A 796 -11.39 -5.29 25.22
C ILE A 796 -10.43 -6.13 24.37
N GLY A 797 -9.25 -5.58 24.09
CA GLY A 797 -8.18 -6.29 23.42
C GLY A 797 -7.53 -7.32 24.34
N ILE A 798 -7.29 -8.52 23.82
CA ILE A 798 -6.64 -9.62 24.55
C ILE A 798 -5.34 -10.00 23.86
N ASP A 799 -4.49 -10.70 24.60
CA ASP A 799 -3.27 -11.28 24.06
C ASP A 799 -3.55 -12.12 22.80
N PRO A 800 -2.99 -11.73 21.65
CA PRO A 800 -3.13 -12.48 20.40
C PRO A 800 -2.69 -13.95 20.52
N THR A 801 -1.70 -14.25 21.36
CA THR A 801 -1.14 -15.60 21.51
C THR A 801 -2.03 -16.59 22.25
N ARG A 802 -3.18 -16.13 22.79
CA ARG A 802 -4.23 -17.01 23.29
C ARG A 802 -4.88 -17.82 22.16
N ASP A 803 -4.89 -17.28 20.94
CA ASP A 803 -5.30 -18.02 19.75
C ASP A 803 -4.19 -19.02 19.37
N PRO A 804 -4.49 -20.34 19.33
CA PRO A 804 -3.51 -21.36 18.95
C PRO A 804 -2.84 -21.10 17.59
N GLN A 805 -3.57 -20.51 16.64
CA GLN A 805 -3.03 -20.22 15.29
C GLN A 805 -1.95 -19.14 15.35
N VAL A 806 -2.19 -18.07 16.12
CA VAL A 806 -1.23 -16.99 16.30
C VAL A 806 -0.03 -17.47 17.10
N LEU A 807 -0.24 -18.28 18.13
CA LEU A 807 0.85 -18.88 18.90
C LEU A 807 1.77 -19.75 18.04
N GLU A 808 1.21 -20.51 17.11
CA GLU A 808 1.98 -21.31 16.17
C GLU A 808 2.81 -20.42 15.24
N LYS A 809 2.21 -19.37 14.67
CA LYS A 809 2.93 -18.37 13.86
C LYS A 809 4.10 -17.73 14.62
N VAL A 810 3.89 -17.35 15.90
CA VAL A 810 4.96 -16.82 16.76
C VAL A 810 6.08 -17.83 16.96
N LYS A 811 5.76 -19.12 17.14
CA LYS A 811 6.78 -20.18 17.28
C LYS A 811 7.56 -20.41 15.99
N GLN A 812 6.87 -20.41 14.84
CA GLN A 812 7.49 -20.60 13.53
C GLN A 812 8.41 -19.42 13.17
N ALA A 813 7.98 -18.18 13.46
CA ALA A 813 8.74 -16.96 13.17
C ALA A 813 10.11 -16.89 13.86
N ARG A 814 10.34 -17.66 14.94
CA ARG A 814 11.63 -17.73 15.65
C ARG A 814 12.78 -18.21 14.75
N TYR A 815 12.49 -19.06 13.78
CA TYR A 815 13.47 -19.67 12.90
C TYR A 815 13.42 -19.10 11.47
N ALA A 816 12.67 -18.02 11.26
CA ALA A 816 12.47 -17.42 9.94
C ALA A 816 13.78 -16.85 9.35
N LYS A 817 14.08 -17.25 8.12
CA LYS A 817 15.25 -16.83 7.33
C LYS A 817 15.03 -15.45 6.68
N PRO A 818 16.08 -14.80 6.15
CA PRO A 818 15.90 -13.55 5.40
C PRO A 818 14.94 -13.73 4.22
N GLY A 819 13.92 -12.86 4.16
CA GLY A 819 12.89 -12.90 3.11
C GLY A 819 11.62 -13.67 3.48
N GLU A 820 11.58 -14.32 4.64
CA GLU A 820 10.39 -14.97 5.21
C GLU A 820 9.67 -14.04 6.20
N MET A 821 8.38 -14.32 6.45
CA MET A 821 7.57 -13.55 7.40
C MET A 821 8.08 -13.71 8.83
N ARG A 822 8.16 -12.58 9.54
CA ARG A 822 8.52 -12.49 10.95
C ARG A 822 7.41 -11.81 11.74
N ILE A 823 7.47 -11.98 13.05
CA ILE A 823 6.57 -11.35 14.00
C ILE A 823 7.27 -10.17 14.66
N PHE A 824 6.57 -9.04 14.72
CA PHE A 824 6.99 -7.84 15.41
C PHE A 824 5.90 -7.35 16.35
N THR A 825 6.32 -6.70 17.43
CA THR A 825 5.44 -6.02 18.37
C THR A 825 5.69 -4.51 18.27
N LEU A 826 4.63 -3.77 17.93
CA LEU A 826 4.60 -2.30 17.98
C LEU A 826 4.04 -1.88 19.33
N VAL A 827 4.72 -0.94 19.98
CA VAL A 827 4.27 -0.30 21.21
C VAL A 827 3.98 1.16 20.91
N ASP A 828 2.72 1.56 21.03
CA ASP A 828 2.27 2.94 20.94
C ASP A 828 2.01 3.50 22.34
N THR A 829 2.84 4.42 22.76
CA THR A 829 2.78 4.97 24.13
C THR A 829 1.82 6.14 24.24
N TYR A 830 1.34 6.70 23.14
CA TYR A 830 0.28 7.69 23.17
C TYR A 830 -1.06 7.03 23.45
N ASN A 831 -1.42 6.00 22.70
CA ASN A 831 -2.67 5.25 22.94
C ASN A 831 -2.52 4.23 24.08
N MET A 832 -1.30 3.98 24.56
CA MET A 832 -0.96 2.94 25.54
C MET A 832 -1.38 1.55 25.07
N GLU A 833 -1.15 1.29 23.78
CA GLU A 833 -1.53 0.05 23.11
C GLU A 833 -0.32 -0.74 22.60
N VAL A 834 -0.47 -2.06 22.58
CA VAL A 834 0.48 -2.99 21.97
C VAL A 834 -0.19 -3.70 20.80
N THR A 835 0.51 -3.77 19.67
CA THR A 835 0.02 -4.41 18.44
C THR A 835 1.04 -5.43 17.95
N LEU A 836 0.60 -6.68 17.80
CA LEU A 836 1.38 -7.74 17.19
C LEU A 836 1.11 -7.76 15.68
N PHE A 837 2.13 -7.81 14.83
CA PHE A 837 1.93 -7.84 13.38
C PHE A 837 3.00 -8.65 12.65
N GLU A 838 2.71 -9.01 11.40
CA GLU A 838 3.61 -9.76 10.53
C GLU A 838 4.26 -8.82 9.50
N ALA A 839 5.56 -8.99 9.27
CA ALA A 839 6.33 -8.28 8.24
C ALA A 839 7.60 -9.08 7.88
N ILE A 840 8.22 -8.83 6.72
CA ILE A 840 9.49 -9.49 6.36
C ILE A 840 10.67 -8.76 7.02
N ASN A 841 10.67 -7.43 6.89
CA ASN A 841 11.66 -6.54 7.49
C ASN A 841 10.98 -5.61 8.53
N PRO A 842 11.70 -5.16 9.56
CA PRO A 842 11.17 -4.20 10.52
C PRO A 842 10.79 -2.88 9.82
N PRO A 843 9.53 -2.42 9.95
CA PRO A 843 9.13 -1.12 9.42
C PRO A 843 9.84 0.04 10.14
N ILE A 844 10.72 0.78 9.46
CA ILE A 844 11.47 1.88 10.10
C ILE A 844 10.61 3.13 10.36
N SER A 845 9.50 3.25 9.62
CA SER A 845 8.52 4.33 9.78
C SER A 845 7.13 3.84 9.40
N PHE A 846 6.12 4.48 10.00
CA PHE A 846 4.72 4.34 9.61
C PHE A 846 4.25 5.62 8.93
N PHE A 847 3.61 5.48 7.76
CA PHE A 847 2.98 6.57 7.03
C PHE A 847 1.46 6.47 7.14
N LEU A 848 0.80 7.49 7.70
CA LEU A 848 -0.65 7.60 7.66
C LEU A 848 -1.03 8.20 6.30
N CYS A 849 -1.82 7.45 5.53
CA CYS A 849 -2.13 7.79 4.14
C CYS A 849 -3.63 7.86 3.83
N ALA A 850 -4.45 7.16 4.62
CA ALA A 850 -5.89 7.07 4.44
C ALA A 850 -6.61 6.84 5.78
N SER A 851 -7.93 6.97 5.74
CA SER A 851 -8.83 6.65 6.85
C SER A 851 -9.87 5.61 6.42
N GLU A 852 -10.27 4.74 7.34
CA GLU A 852 -11.21 3.65 7.07
C GLU A 852 -11.93 3.26 8.37
N GLY A 853 -13.27 3.31 8.35
CA GLY A 853 -14.09 2.93 9.51
C GLY A 853 -13.80 3.70 10.80
N GLY A 854 -13.35 4.96 10.70
CA GLY A 854 -12.99 5.80 11.86
C GLY A 854 -11.58 5.60 12.41
N MET A 855 -10.74 4.79 11.74
CA MET A 855 -9.32 4.60 12.05
C MET A 855 -8.42 5.02 10.88
N GLN A 856 -7.13 5.20 11.14
CA GLN A 856 -6.13 5.60 10.14
C GLN A 856 -5.39 4.37 9.61
N ARG A 857 -5.26 4.28 8.28
CA ARG A 857 -4.41 3.28 7.62
C ARG A 857 -2.96 3.75 7.66
N ALA A 858 -2.17 3.05 8.45
CA ALA A 858 -0.76 3.29 8.70
C ALA A 858 0.10 2.28 7.93
N ILE A 859 0.78 2.73 6.89
CA ILE A 859 1.65 1.91 6.06
C ILE A 859 3.01 1.81 6.74
N GLY A 860 3.34 0.63 7.24
CA GLY A 860 4.66 0.33 7.80
C GLY A 860 5.63 0.01 6.68
N CYS A 861 6.69 0.81 6.56
CA CYS A 861 7.66 0.66 5.48
C CYS A 861 9.08 0.34 5.96
N SER A 862 9.74 -0.60 5.29
CA SER A 862 11.21 -0.74 5.35
C SER A 862 11.88 0.25 4.39
N TYR A 863 13.17 0.49 4.57
CA TYR A 863 13.90 1.48 3.78
C TYR A 863 15.05 0.88 3.00
N ASP A 864 14.95 0.96 1.68
CA ASP A 864 16.10 0.81 0.80
C ASP A 864 16.77 2.16 0.57
N TRP A 865 17.80 2.41 1.37
CA TRP A 865 18.56 3.65 1.32
C TRP A 865 19.37 3.81 0.02
N THR A 866 19.63 2.74 -0.73
CA THR A 866 20.40 2.81 -1.99
C THR A 866 19.60 3.51 -3.09
N THR A 867 18.30 3.23 -3.16
CA THR A 867 17.36 3.83 -4.12
C THR A 867 16.48 4.92 -3.52
N GLN A 868 16.64 5.18 -2.21
CA GLN A 868 15.80 6.04 -1.38
C GLN A 868 14.31 5.62 -1.39
N THR A 869 14.03 4.32 -1.52
CA THR A 869 12.67 3.80 -1.64
C THR A 869 12.19 3.22 -0.31
N MET A 870 10.98 3.60 0.09
CA MET A 870 10.24 3.01 1.21
C MET A 870 9.41 1.84 0.69
N TYR A 871 9.63 0.62 1.16
CA TYR A 871 8.86 -0.55 0.73
C TYR A 871 7.81 -0.91 1.76
N ARG A 872 6.55 -1.07 1.32
CA ARG A 872 5.46 -1.51 2.18
C ARG A 872 5.75 -2.91 2.72
N GLU A 873 5.85 -3.03 4.03
CA GLU A 873 6.04 -4.31 4.73
C GLU A 873 4.73 -4.76 5.39
N THR A 874 3.94 -3.81 5.88
CA THR A 874 2.65 -4.08 6.55
C THR A 874 1.75 -2.85 6.47
N VAL A 875 0.46 -3.02 6.75
CA VAL A 875 -0.46 -1.90 6.99
C VAL A 875 -1.19 -2.18 8.29
N LEU A 876 -1.21 -1.20 9.19
CA LEU A 876 -1.90 -1.24 10.47
C LEU A 876 -3.05 -0.23 10.49
N ARG A 877 -4.01 -0.45 11.39
CA ARG A 877 -5.10 0.48 11.68
C ARG A 877 -4.80 1.16 13.01
N LEU A 878 -4.52 2.46 12.98
CA LEU A 878 -4.20 3.24 14.19
C LEU A 878 -5.36 4.17 14.56
N PRO A 879 -5.55 4.48 15.84
CA PRO A 879 -6.58 5.43 16.27
C PRO A 879 -6.43 6.79 15.61
N THR A 880 -7.55 7.47 15.34
CA THR A 880 -7.57 8.78 14.67
C THR A 880 -6.78 9.86 15.41
N ALA A 881 -6.74 9.82 16.74
CA ALA A 881 -5.95 10.75 17.55
C ALA A 881 -4.45 10.71 17.23
N THR A 882 -3.93 9.60 16.70
CA THR A 882 -2.52 9.44 16.31
C THR A 882 -2.11 10.46 15.23
N LEU A 883 -3.03 10.83 14.34
CA LEU A 883 -2.78 11.76 13.23
C LEU A 883 -2.33 13.14 13.73
N GLU A 884 -2.88 13.61 14.85
CA GLU A 884 -2.58 14.94 15.42
C GLU A 884 -1.16 15.05 16.01
N PHE A 885 -0.56 13.92 16.35
CA PHE A 885 0.76 13.82 16.97
C PHE A 885 1.87 13.42 15.99
N MET A 886 1.55 13.19 14.71
CA MET A 886 2.53 12.90 13.66
C MET A 886 2.92 14.15 12.86
N TYR A 887 4.07 14.09 12.20
CA TYR A 887 4.55 15.17 11.33
C TYR A 887 4.21 14.88 9.88
N ARG A 888 3.84 15.91 9.13
CA ARG A 888 3.73 15.81 7.68
C ARG A 888 5.13 15.66 7.09
N VAL A 889 5.30 14.70 6.19
CA VAL A 889 6.56 14.49 5.47
C VAL A 889 6.46 15.06 4.06
N HIS A 890 7.63 15.36 3.49
CA HIS A 890 7.74 15.65 2.07
C HIS A 890 7.41 14.41 1.24
N ARG A 891 7.39 14.58 -0.07
CA ARG A 891 7.18 13.52 -1.05
C ARG A 891 8.04 12.28 -0.77
N VAL A 892 7.40 11.13 -0.64
CA VAL A 892 8.03 9.84 -0.32
C VAL A 892 7.94 8.90 -1.51
N LYS A 893 9.08 8.31 -1.89
CA LYS A 893 9.07 7.23 -2.88
C LYS A 893 8.68 5.92 -2.20
N ILE A 894 7.57 5.32 -2.62
CA ILE A 894 6.98 4.09 -2.09
C ILE A 894 7.03 2.98 -3.14
N GLY A 895 7.41 1.78 -2.74
CA GLY A 895 7.32 0.55 -3.53
C GLY A 895 6.46 -0.52 -2.85
N MET A 896 5.81 -1.37 -3.64
CA MET A 896 4.90 -2.40 -3.11
C MET A 896 5.62 -3.65 -2.60
N ARG A 897 6.70 -4.05 -3.27
CA ARG A 897 7.50 -5.23 -2.93
C ARG A 897 8.98 -4.88 -2.99
N ARG A 898 9.70 -5.18 -1.90
CA ARG A 898 11.14 -4.94 -1.82
C ARG A 898 11.92 -5.95 -2.69
N PRO A 899 12.82 -5.49 -3.59
CA PRO A 899 13.73 -6.37 -4.30
C PRO A 899 14.61 -7.15 -3.33
N ARG A 900 14.84 -8.44 -3.62
CA ARG A 900 15.74 -9.28 -2.83
C ARG A 900 17.18 -9.05 -3.28
N TRP A 901 18.03 -8.64 -2.36
CA TRP A 901 19.47 -8.55 -2.57
C TRP A 901 20.14 -9.90 -2.28
N PRO A 902 21.17 -10.29 -3.05
CA PRO A 902 21.92 -11.51 -2.77
C PRO A 902 22.64 -11.40 -1.42
N TYR A 903 22.46 -12.40 -0.57
CA TYR A 903 23.05 -12.46 0.76
C TYR A 903 23.80 -13.77 0.96
N ARG A 904 24.77 -13.78 1.87
CA ARG A 904 25.51 -14.99 2.27
C ARG A 904 25.48 -15.16 3.78
N HIS A 905 25.48 -16.41 4.24
CA HIS A 905 25.73 -16.69 5.65
C HIS A 905 27.21 -16.41 5.96
N LYS A 906 27.50 -15.77 7.11
CA LYS A 906 28.88 -15.41 7.49
C LYS A 906 29.84 -16.59 7.54
N ASP A 907 29.33 -17.77 7.86
CA ASP A 907 30.13 -18.99 8.07
C ASP A 907 30.25 -19.89 6.81
N GLY A 908 29.84 -19.41 5.62
CA GLY A 908 30.33 -19.97 4.34
C GLY A 908 29.34 -20.73 3.44
N GLU A 909 28.04 -20.78 3.73
CA GLU A 909 27.07 -21.33 2.77
C GLU A 909 26.53 -20.23 1.83
N ILE A 910 26.81 -20.39 0.54
CA ILE A 910 26.23 -19.61 -0.56
C ILE A 910 24.91 -20.28 -0.94
N ASN A 911 23.78 -19.67 -0.57
CA ASN A 911 22.49 -20.06 -1.12
C ASN A 911 22.15 -19.10 -2.26
N MET A 912 22.30 -19.57 -3.51
CA MET A 912 21.68 -18.96 -4.68
C MET A 912 20.26 -19.53 -4.79
N VAL A 913 19.23 -18.69 -4.59
CA VAL A 913 17.89 -18.93 -5.12
C VAL A 913 17.34 -17.62 -5.65
#